data_AF-G4TLV7-F1
#
_entry.id   AF-G4TLV7-F1
#
_cell.length_a   1.000
_cell.length_b   1.000
_cell.length_c   1.000
_cell.angle_alpha   90.00
_cell.angle_beta   90.00
_cell.angle_gamma   90.00
#
_symmetry.space_group_name_H-M   'P 1'
#
loop_
_entity.id
_entity.type
_entity.pdbx_description
1 polymer ?
#
loop_
_entity_poly.entity_id
_entity_poly.type
_entity_poly.pdbx_seq_one_letter_code
_entity_poly.pdbx_strand_id
1 'polypeptide(L)'
;MTQISAQPQASAPETTFRLSVSTEAGNSSLLVTVDPPAAPGANGTPAERAPVDLCCVIDVSGSMDDDAAVPSEQDKPIEVTGLSIMDITKHALRTILASLKEGDRLALVSFSSSAKVVANLTAVSGPGRDTLSKAIDHFRPDASTNLWDGLRSGMNLLNAHEQTSDRLQAIFLLTDGQPNVNPPRGHGPMLKQYLETNPQTAFTINMFGFGYHLDSKLLSDMSNLGGGTYGFIPDAGMVGTVFVHAMANLFATCATRATLSIELPEGVTLKPVAGSHPVSTASWGATVDIGDIQYGQPRQFILDLDGRTSEQEITVTLGARPWFSSNTERVTQTAIVIPTPSSTVPAEYHLAKFRLDLVTYIYNLCRNHPKYIANSNAQTHFTSLASEIERLLPSMPTPADWQRTLKANSPSPSPRRSTGIDGGYITFPASHAHTNVNNAAISRMQVDAIFDAIPPPKPTKKIVTQAPNYNTGFRGTSAQALYSMSQYNQRTRTTIRVDQVIRGTVVQTLCGPRTVVCVIKTPIQFGSAALCTMGSLRITPWHPMQHEESGEWAFPVDIVSPTLQDVPAIYSFVLQHSPESDAHSMIIGGTTCVTMGHGILSGDDVRAHAFFGSYAKVLRAVERLPGFNDAEGIVTCAGVVRDTNGFIKGLLSPKLDVSPVAVSFRIKQNAVAV
;
A
#
# COMPACT_ATOMS: atom_id res chain seq x y z
N MET A 1 2.80 55.58 -48.28
CA MET A 1 3.22 55.15 -46.93
C MET A 1 3.05 53.65 -46.85
N THR A 2 4.16 52.94 -47.00
CA THR A 2 4.26 51.48 -47.02
C THR A 2 4.02 50.97 -45.59
N GLN A 3 2.98 50.14 -45.39
CA GLN A 3 2.73 49.49 -44.10
C GLN A 3 3.85 48.47 -43.85
N ILE A 4 4.62 48.73 -42.79
CA ILE A 4 5.63 47.81 -42.27
C ILE A 4 4.87 46.69 -41.55
N SER A 5 4.89 45.49 -42.15
CA SER A 5 4.48 44.24 -41.51
C SER A 5 5.47 43.94 -40.40
N ALA A 6 5.01 44.04 -39.15
CA ALA A 6 5.74 43.49 -38.02
C ALA A 6 5.68 41.96 -38.13
N GLN A 7 6.81 41.33 -38.46
CA GLN A 7 6.98 39.90 -38.28
C GLN A 7 6.76 39.56 -36.79
N PRO A 8 6.09 38.44 -36.47
CA PRO A 8 5.99 37.99 -35.08
C PRO A 8 7.41 37.76 -34.55
N GLN A 9 7.76 38.51 -33.52
CA GLN A 9 8.97 38.32 -32.74
C GLN A 9 9.05 36.86 -32.25
N ALA A 10 10.28 36.34 -32.27
CA ALA A 10 10.68 34.98 -31.94
C ALA A 10 9.85 34.35 -30.82
N SER A 11 9.40 33.10 -31.08
CA SER A 11 8.83 32.18 -30.11
C SER A 11 9.60 32.24 -28.78
N ALA A 12 8.89 32.51 -27.69
CA ALA A 12 9.43 32.32 -26.35
C ALA A 12 10.07 30.92 -26.27
N PRO A 13 11.22 30.74 -25.61
CA PRO A 13 11.83 29.43 -25.48
C PRO A 13 10.79 28.47 -24.88
N GLU A 14 10.55 27.34 -25.53
CA GLU A 14 9.68 26.29 -24.98
C GLU A 14 10.25 25.89 -23.61
N THR A 15 9.59 26.29 -22.53
CA THR A 15 9.97 25.91 -21.17
C THR A 15 9.60 24.44 -20.95
N THR A 16 10.48 23.69 -20.29
CA THR A 16 10.24 22.27 -19.96
C THR A 16 9.02 22.15 -19.07
N PHE A 17 8.89 23.06 -18.10
CA PHE A 17 7.80 23.08 -17.13
C PHE A 17 6.77 24.16 -17.47
N ARG A 18 5.52 23.93 -17.03
CA ARG A 18 4.47 24.95 -17.02
C ARG A 18 4.09 25.26 -15.59
N LEU A 19 3.94 26.55 -15.31
CA LEU A 19 3.46 27.06 -14.03
C LEU A 19 2.18 27.85 -14.27
N SER A 20 1.11 27.53 -13.54
CA SER A 20 -0.12 28.33 -13.54
C SER A 20 -0.48 28.75 -12.12
N VAL A 21 -0.87 30.00 -11.97
CA VAL A 21 -1.31 30.58 -10.69
C VAL A 21 -2.71 31.14 -10.90
N SER A 22 -3.65 30.74 -10.05
CA SER A 22 -5.03 31.22 -10.12
C SER A 22 -5.55 31.60 -8.73
N THR A 23 -6.52 32.51 -8.70
CA THR A 23 -7.22 32.96 -7.48
C THR A 23 -8.46 32.11 -7.18
N GLU A 24 -8.65 31.00 -7.88
CA GLU A 24 -9.83 30.14 -7.74
C GLU A 24 -9.91 29.47 -6.35
N ALA A 25 -8.80 29.46 -5.58
CA ALA A 25 -8.70 28.90 -4.24
C ALA A 25 -9.51 29.63 -3.15
N GLY A 26 -10.00 30.85 -3.42
CA GLY A 26 -10.83 31.63 -2.50
C GLY A 26 -10.26 33.02 -2.19
N ASN A 27 -10.97 33.77 -1.33
CA ASN A 27 -10.51 35.09 -0.90
C ASN A 27 -9.21 34.95 -0.08
N SER A 28 -8.11 35.46 -0.63
CA SER A 28 -6.75 35.38 -0.06
C SER A 28 -6.07 34.01 -0.16
N SER A 29 -6.46 33.16 -1.11
CA SER A 29 -5.75 31.91 -1.40
C SER A 29 -5.37 31.84 -2.88
N LEU A 30 -4.19 31.28 -3.18
CA LEU A 30 -3.73 31.02 -4.54
C LEU A 30 -3.65 29.51 -4.78
N LEU A 31 -4.18 29.05 -5.91
CA LEU A 31 -3.91 27.72 -6.44
C LEU A 31 -2.74 27.80 -7.40
N VAL A 32 -1.63 27.16 -7.04
CA VAL A 32 -0.42 27.05 -7.86
C VAL A 32 -0.32 25.64 -8.40
N THR A 33 -0.30 25.49 -9.72
CA THR A 33 -0.11 24.19 -10.40
C THR A 33 1.22 24.17 -11.12
N VAL A 34 2.03 23.16 -10.82
CA VAL A 34 3.26 22.82 -11.53
C VAL A 34 2.96 21.63 -12.43
N ASP A 35 3.05 21.82 -13.74
CA ASP A 35 2.78 20.80 -14.74
C ASP A 35 4.08 20.39 -15.45
N PRO A 36 4.56 19.15 -15.22
CA PRO A 36 5.76 18.62 -15.87
C PRO A 36 5.46 18.08 -17.27
N PRO A 37 6.50 17.83 -18.10
CA PRO A 37 6.32 17.07 -19.33
C PRO A 37 5.67 15.70 -19.06
N ALA A 38 4.78 15.26 -19.95
CA ALA A 38 4.00 14.04 -19.75
C ALA A 38 4.85 12.77 -19.67
N ALA A 39 5.96 12.72 -20.42
CA ALA A 39 6.89 11.60 -20.48
C ALA A 39 8.26 12.09 -21.02
N PRO A 40 9.33 11.29 -20.88
CA PRO A 40 10.55 11.47 -21.66
C PRO A 40 10.25 11.61 -23.16
N GLY A 41 10.93 12.53 -23.85
CA GLY A 41 10.69 12.89 -25.24
C GLY A 41 9.61 13.96 -25.47
N ALA A 42 8.81 14.30 -24.45
CA ALA A 42 7.85 15.40 -24.54
C ALA A 42 8.51 16.76 -24.23
N ASN A 43 7.95 17.86 -24.75
CA ASN A 43 8.37 19.24 -24.48
C ASN A 43 9.90 19.46 -24.59
N GLY A 44 10.54 18.88 -25.61
CA GLY A 44 11.99 19.02 -25.82
C GLY A 44 12.88 18.22 -24.86
N THR A 45 12.31 17.41 -23.97
CA THR A 45 13.10 16.53 -23.08
C THR A 45 13.76 15.38 -23.84
N PRO A 46 14.88 14.83 -23.35
CA PRO A 46 15.52 13.67 -23.96
C PRO A 46 14.55 12.50 -24.08
N ALA A 47 14.73 11.72 -25.15
CA ALA A 47 13.88 10.57 -25.41
C ALA A 47 13.92 9.60 -24.23
N GLU A 48 15.09 9.27 -23.67
CA GLU A 48 15.23 8.31 -22.56
C GLU A 48 15.13 8.95 -21.16
N ARG A 49 14.79 8.13 -20.15
CA ARG A 49 14.96 8.52 -18.75
C ARG A 49 16.42 8.80 -18.37
N ALA A 50 16.57 9.62 -17.32
CA ALA A 50 17.85 9.93 -16.70
C ALA A 50 18.62 8.66 -16.29
N PRO A 51 19.94 8.60 -16.53
CA PRO A 51 20.81 7.62 -15.91
C PRO A 51 20.85 7.80 -14.38
N VAL A 52 20.96 6.70 -13.66
CA VAL A 52 20.94 6.69 -12.19
C VAL A 52 22.26 6.22 -11.62
N ASP A 53 22.71 6.89 -10.56
CA ASP A 53 23.75 6.44 -9.64
C ASP A 53 23.10 6.12 -8.29
N LEU A 54 22.94 4.83 -8.02
CA LEU A 54 22.29 4.35 -6.81
C LEU A 54 23.34 3.81 -5.84
N CYS A 55 23.33 4.30 -4.60
CA CYS A 55 24.11 3.73 -3.52
C CYS A 55 23.18 3.02 -2.53
N CYS A 56 23.22 1.69 -2.52
CA CYS A 56 22.54 0.93 -1.48
C CYS A 56 23.45 0.86 -0.24
N VAL A 57 22.93 1.28 0.90
CA VAL A 57 23.56 1.22 2.22
C VAL A 57 22.81 0.18 3.03
N ILE A 58 23.44 -0.95 3.29
CA ILE A 58 22.81 -2.17 3.79
C ILE A 58 23.23 -2.42 5.23
N ASP A 59 22.26 -2.48 6.11
CA ASP A 59 22.44 -2.97 7.46
C ASP A 59 22.78 -4.46 7.40
N VAL A 60 23.90 -4.83 8.01
CA VAL A 60 24.30 -6.22 8.17
C VAL A 60 24.46 -6.56 9.64
N SER A 61 23.74 -5.87 10.54
CA SER A 61 23.74 -6.17 11.97
C SER A 61 23.08 -7.51 12.29
N GLY A 62 23.23 -7.97 13.53
CA GLY A 62 22.85 -9.31 13.94
C GLY A 62 21.35 -9.56 13.86
N SER A 63 20.54 -8.51 14.07
CA SER A 63 19.09 -8.56 13.91
C SER A 63 18.66 -8.85 12.48
N MET A 64 19.51 -8.60 11.48
CA MET A 64 19.19 -8.94 10.10
C MET A 64 19.13 -10.46 9.89
N ASP A 65 19.64 -11.26 10.84
CA ASP A 65 19.43 -12.71 10.90
C ASP A 65 18.08 -13.09 11.52
N ASP A 66 17.29 -12.16 12.06
CA ASP A 66 15.98 -12.45 12.65
C ASP A 66 14.99 -12.97 11.59
N ASP A 67 13.98 -13.69 12.06
CA ASP A 67 12.95 -14.24 11.17
C ASP A 67 12.20 -13.11 10.48
N ALA A 68 12.11 -13.21 9.15
CA ALA A 68 11.24 -12.42 8.31
C ALA A 68 9.80 -12.94 8.44
N ALA A 69 9.28 -12.79 9.66
CA ALA A 69 7.93 -13.11 10.07
C ALA A 69 6.92 -12.39 9.18
N VAL A 70 6.02 -13.13 8.53
CA VAL A 70 4.77 -12.52 8.08
C VAL A 70 3.91 -12.36 9.34
N PRO A 71 3.51 -11.14 9.71
CA PRO A 71 2.62 -10.92 10.83
C PRO A 71 1.28 -11.56 10.47
N SER A 72 1.09 -12.79 10.95
CA SER A 72 -0.23 -13.39 11.03
C SER A 72 -1.08 -12.54 11.96
N GLU A 73 -2.35 -12.30 11.61
CA GLU A 73 -3.26 -11.60 12.52
C GLU A 73 -3.27 -12.27 13.90
N GLN A 74 -3.27 -11.43 14.96
CA GLN A 74 -3.08 -11.78 16.37
C GLN A 74 -3.67 -13.15 16.81
N ASP A 75 -2.84 -13.92 17.51
CA ASP A 75 -3.03 -15.29 18.08
C ASP A 75 -2.66 -16.49 17.18
N LYS A 76 -1.94 -16.26 16.08
CA LYS A 76 -1.17 -17.33 15.45
C LYS A 76 0.31 -17.30 15.85
N PRO A 77 0.97 -18.46 15.91
CA PRO A 77 2.41 -18.47 15.85
C PRO A 77 2.81 -17.77 14.55
N ILE A 78 3.76 -16.85 14.67
CA ILE A 78 4.42 -16.19 13.54
C ILE A 78 4.69 -17.24 12.46
N GLU A 79 4.21 -17.03 11.23
CA GLU A 79 4.55 -17.91 10.12
C GLU A 79 6.05 -17.76 9.84
N VAL A 80 6.81 -18.72 10.33
CA VAL A 80 8.25 -18.80 10.08
C VAL A 80 8.42 -19.38 8.68
N THR A 81 8.54 -18.48 7.71
CA THR A 81 8.81 -18.81 6.29
C THR A 81 10.19 -19.44 6.08
N GLY A 82 11.04 -19.48 7.12
CA GLY A 82 12.45 -19.88 7.06
C GLY A 82 13.34 -18.82 6.39
N LEU A 83 12.78 -17.65 6.04
CA LEU A 83 13.51 -16.51 5.52
C LEU A 83 14.02 -15.63 6.67
N SER A 84 15.22 -15.11 6.54
CA SER A 84 15.74 -14.03 7.37
C SER A 84 15.40 -12.66 6.78
N ILE A 85 15.47 -11.59 7.58
CA ILE A 85 15.40 -10.21 7.08
C ILE A 85 16.52 -9.95 6.05
N MET A 86 17.70 -10.55 6.24
CA MET A 86 18.79 -10.53 5.28
C MET A 86 18.42 -11.19 3.94
N ASP A 87 17.65 -12.27 3.94
CA ASP A 87 17.19 -12.91 2.69
C ASP A 87 16.23 -12.02 1.91
N ILE A 88 15.30 -11.37 2.63
CA ILE A 88 14.43 -10.34 2.07
C ILE A 88 15.27 -9.20 1.48
N THR A 89 16.24 -8.70 2.25
CA THR A 89 17.10 -7.58 1.86
C THR A 89 17.90 -7.90 0.60
N LYS A 90 18.48 -9.11 0.52
CA LYS A 90 19.15 -9.59 -0.69
C LYS A 90 18.21 -9.70 -1.88
N HIS A 91 16.96 -10.13 -1.66
CA HIS A 91 15.96 -10.17 -2.72
C HIS A 91 15.62 -8.76 -3.22
N ALA A 92 15.41 -7.79 -2.32
CA ALA A 92 15.23 -6.39 -2.69
C ALA A 92 16.41 -5.82 -3.50
N LEU A 93 17.65 -6.11 -3.10
CA LEU A 93 18.85 -5.70 -3.85
C LEU A 93 18.90 -6.33 -5.25
N ARG A 94 18.45 -7.58 -5.41
CA ARG A 94 18.33 -8.21 -6.73
C ARG A 94 17.25 -7.54 -7.59
N THR A 95 16.13 -7.15 -6.99
CA THR A 95 15.08 -6.35 -7.67
C THR A 95 15.63 -5.03 -8.17
N ILE A 96 16.37 -4.31 -7.32
CA ILE A 96 17.04 -3.07 -7.70
C ILE A 96 18.00 -3.33 -8.87
N LEU A 97 18.92 -4.30 -8.74
CA LEU A 97 19.90 -4.62 -9.77
C LEU A 97 19.25 -5.03 -11.10
N ALA A 98 18.17 -5.79 -11.07
CA ALA A 98 17.43 -6.20 -12.26
C ALA A 98 16.71 -5.02 -12.93
N SER A 99 16.26 -4.04 -12.15
CA SER A 99 15.52 -2.86 -12.65
C SER A 99 16.42 -1.78 -13.26
N LEU A 100 17.71 -1.77 -12.94
CA LEU A 100 18.69 -0.84 -13.51
C LEU A 100 19.02 -1.20 -14.97
N LYS A 101 19.35 -0.21 -15.81
CA LYS A 101 19.81 -0.38 -17.21
C LYS A 101 21.33 -0.29 -17.31
N GLU A 102 21.93 -0.67 -18.44
CA GLU A 102 23.39 -0.66 -18.63
C GLU A 102 24.04 0.72 -18.42
N GLY A 103 23.29 1.81 -18.66
CA GLY A 103 23.73 3.18 -18.40
C GLY A 103 23.69 3.62 -16.94
N ASP A 104 23.15 2.80 -16.03
CA ASP A 104 23.10 3.10 -14.59
C ASP A 104 24.33 2.53 -13.86
N ARG A 105 24.56 3.04 -12.64
CA ARG A 105 25.62 2.56 -11.75
C ARG A 105 25.07 2.22 -10.37
N LEU A 106 25.57 1.16 -9.77
CA LEU A 106 25.21 0.70 -8.43
C LEU A 106 26.46 0.64 -7.55
N ALA A 107 26.38 1.23 -6.36
CA ALA A 107 27.33 1.06 -5.28
C ALA A 107 26.68 0.30 -4.11
N LEU A 108 27.48 -0.50 -3.42
CA LEU A 108 27.04 -1.28 -2.27
C LEU A 108 27.92 -0.96 -1.07
N VAL A 109 27.32 -0.47 0.00
CA VAL A 109 27.96 -0.20 1.29
C VAL A 109 27.27 -1.05 2.34
N SER A 110 27.99 -1.89 3.08
CA SER A 110 27.43 -2.55 4.26
C SER A 110 27.80 -1.76 5.52
N PHE A 111 26.98 -1.81 6.55
CA PHE A 111 27.36 -1.32 7.87
C PHE A 111 26.94 -2.27 8.98
N SER A 112 27.84 -2.44 9.95
CA SER A 112 27.54 -3.06 11.25
C SER A 112 28.03 -2.10 12.35
N SER A 113 29.12 -2.41 13.06
CA SER A 113 29.81 -1.47 13.94
C SER A 113 30.53 -0.36 13.17
N SER A 114 30.92 -0.65 11.93
CA SER A 114 31.54 0.30 11.00
C SER A 114 31.03 0.05 9.59
N ALA A 115 31.15 1.06 8.73
CA ALA A 115 30.78 0.97 7.33
C ALA A 115 31.92 0.43 6.48
N LYS A 116 31.57 -0.39 5.48
CA LYS A 116 32.48 -0.94 4.49
C LYS A 116 31.89 -0.79 3.10
N VAL A 117 32.66 -0.20 2.18
CA VAL A 117 32.33 -0.20 0.76
C VAL A 117 32.57 -1.61 0.21
N VAL A 118 31.49 -2.32 -0.12
CA VAL A 118 31.54 -3.69 -0.68
C VAL A 118 31.73 -3.63 -2.19
N ALA A 119 31.07 -2.70 -2.86
CA ALA A 119 31.29 -2.38 -4.26
C ALA A 119 31.27 -0.85 -4.43
N ASN A 120 32.31 -0.32 -5.09
CA ASN A 120 32.29 1.09 -5.52
C ASN A 120 31.26 1.26 -6.65
N LEU A 121 31.03 2.49 -7.10
CA LEU A 121 30.05 2.84 -8.13
C LEU A 121 30.35 2.08 -9.44
N THR A 122 29.64 0.97 -9.64
CA THR A 122 29.91 -0.02 -10.69
C THR A 122 28.84 0.08 -11.76
N ALA A 123 29.25 0.22 -13.03
CA ALA A 123 28.31 0.24 -14.15
C ALA A 123 27.58 -1.09 -14.29
N VAL A 124 26.26 -1.05 -14.52
CA VAL A 124 25.38 -2.23 -14.60
C VAL A 124 25.47 -2.89 -16.00
N SER A 125 26.70 -3.05 -16.50
CA SER A 125 27.07 -3.84 -17.67
C SER A 125 26.98 -5.34 -17.37
N GLY A 126 27.05 -6.22 -18.38
CA GLY A 126 27.09 -7.68 -18.16
C GLY A 126 28.08 -8.13 -17.07
N PRO A 127 29.38 -7.80 -17.16
CA PRO A 127 30.37 -8.14 -16.12
C PRO A 127 30.12 -7.43 -14.78
N GLY A 128 29.61 -6.20 -14.82
CA GLY A 128 29.27 -5.43 -13.62
C GLY A 128 28.11 -6.05 -12.84
N ARG A 129 27.08 -6.53 -13.54
CA ARG A 129 25.94 -7.26 -12.96
C ARG A 129 26.39 -8.52 -12.25
N ASP A 130 27.28 -9.30 -12.85
CA ASP A 130 27.81 -10.52 -12.22
C ASP A 130 28.61 -10.18 -10.95
N THR A 131 29.41 -9.12 -11.00
CA THR A 131 30.20 -8.64 -9.85
C THR A 131 29.29 -8.20 -8.71
N LEU A 132 28.27 -7.38 -9.01
CA LEU A 132 27.29 -6.89 -8.04
C LEU A 132 26.43 -8.02 -7.48
N SER A 133 25.98 -8.97 -8.30
CA SER A 133 25.23 -10.14 -7.86
C SER A 133 26.05 -10.99 -6.89
N LYS A 134 27.32 -11.25 -7.21
CA LYS A 134 28.23 -11.97 -6.31
C LYS A 134 28.43 -11.21 -5.00
N ALA A 135 28.59 -9.88 -5.04
CA ALA A 135 28.70 -9.08 -3.83
C ALA A 135 27.45 -9.20 -2.94
N ILE A 136 26.25 -9.18 -3.53
CA ILE A 136 24.97 -9.35 -2.81
C ILE A 136 24.90 -10.73 -2.13
N ASP A 137 25.37 -11.79 -2.79
CA ASP A 137 25.34 -13.14 -2.22
C ASP A 137 26.18 -13.26 -0.93
N HIS A 138 27.25 -12.48 -0.82
CA HIS A 138 28.22 -12.51 0.28
C HIS A 138 27.82 -11.69 1.52
N PHE A 139 26.71 -10.93 1.50
CA PHE A 139 26.25 -10.27 2.74
C PHE A 139 25.91 -11.29 3.82
N ARG A 140 26.37 -11.04 5.04
CA ARG A 140 26.14 -11.89 6.21
C ARG A 140 25.89 -10.99 7.42
N PRO A 141 24.95 -11.36 8.31
CA PRO A 141 24.77 -10.69 9.59
C PRO A 141 26.07 -10.68 10.40
N ASP A 142 26.28 -9.60 11.14
CA ASP A 142 27.47 -9.22 11.92
C ASP A 142 27.02 -8.49 13.21
N ALA A 143 27.92 -7.85 13.96
CA ALA A 143 27.67 -7.46 15.36
C ALA A 143 26.58 -6.40 15.60
N SER A 144 26.86 -5.11 15.36
CA SER A 144 26.02 -3.98 15.84
C SER A 144 25.47 -3.11 14.71
N THR A 145 24.75 -2.04 15.03
CA THR A 145 24.07 -1.14 14.06
C THR A 145 24.57 0.31 14.19
N ASN A 146 25.51 0.71 13.34
CA ASN A 146 26.05 2.07 13.24
C ASN A 146 25.54 2.78 11.98
N LEU A 147 24.27 3.20 12.05
CA LEU A 147 23.55 3.82 10.93
C LEU A 147 24.25 5.08 10.39
N TRP A 148 24.79 5.92 11.28
CA TRP A 148 25.47 7.15 10.87
C TRP A 148 26.72 6.87 10.03
N ASP A 149 27.55 5.90 10.42
CA ASP A 149 28.76 5.58 9.67
C ASP A 149 28.42 4.99 8.28
N GLY A 150 27.39 4.12 8.23
CA GLY A 150 26.85 3.59 6.98
C GLY A 150 26.39 4.70 6.03
N LEU A 151 25.52 5.58 6.52
CA LEU A 151 24.99 6.70 5.74
C LEU A 151 26.10 7.65 5.30
N ARG A 152 27.01 8.02 6.20
CA ARG A 152 28.15 8.89 5.89
C ARG A 152 29.05 8.29 4.82
N SER A 153 29.31 6.99 4.87
CA SER A 153 30.11 6.29 3.86
C SER A 153 29.43 6.33 2.48
N GLY A 154 28.13 6.07 2.42
CA GLY A 154 27.36 6.19 1.16
C GLY A 154 27.33 7.62 0.61
N MET A 155 27.13 8.63 1.47
CA MET A 155 27.15 10.04 1.07
C MET A 155 28.53 10.47 0.57
N ASN A 156 29.61 10.05 1.25
CA ASN A 156 30.98 10.33 0.82
C ASN A 156 31.28 9.65 -0.51
N LEU A 157 30.82 8.42 -0.72
CA LEU A 157 31.00 7.68 -1.96
C LEU A 157 30.39 8.44 -3.14
N LEU A 158 29.12 8.88 -3.02
CA LEU A 158 28.46 9.64 -4.10
C LEU A 158 29.08 11.03 -4.31
N ASN A 159 29.56 11.68 -3.25
CA ASN A 159 30.23 12.99 -3.36
C ASN A 159 31.65 12.92 -3.92
N ALA A 160 32.35 11.79 -3.76
CA ALA A 160 33.75 11.64 -4.18
C ALA A 160 33.90 11.45 -5.70
N HIS A 161 32.85 11.05 -6.40
CA HIS A 161 32.85 10.90 -7.85
C HIS A 161 32.47 12.21 -8.54
N GLU A 162 32.99 12.44 -9.75
CA GLU A 162 32.64 13.63 -10.53
C GLU A 162 31.12 13.76 -10.66
N GLN A 163 30.60 14.85 -10.12
CA GLN A 163 29.20 15.21 -10.26
C GLN A 163 28.95 15.63 -11.70
N THR A 164 28.61 14.67 -12.54
CA THR A 164 28.07 14.99 -13.85
C THR A 164 26.63 15.45 -13.64
N SER A 165 26.28 16.64 -14.15
CA SER A 165 24.97 17.25 -13.91
C SER A 165 23.81 16.51 -14.56
N ASP A 166 24.10 15.45 -15.33
CA ASP A 166 23.22 14.68 -16.19
C ASP A 166 22.70 13.36 -15.57
N ARG A 167 23.01 13.11 -14.29
CA ARG A 167 22.67 11.85 -13.61
C ARG A 167 21.91 12.09 -12.32
N LEU A 168 20.90 11.26 -12.08
CA LEU A 168 20.19 11.24 -10.80
C LEU A 168 20.99 10.43 -9.80
N GLN A 169 21.13 10.94 -8.58
CA GLN A 169 21.80 10.24 -7.50
C GLN A 169 20.80 9.91 -6.39
N ALA A 170 20.88 8.72 -5.82
CA ALA A 170 20.04 8.33 -4.70
C ALA A 170 20.79 7.40 -3.76
N ILE A 171 20.53 7.54 -2.45
CA ILE A 171 20.94 6.60 -1.42
C ILE A 171 19.71 5.83 -0.98
N PHE A 172 19.78 4.50 -1.03
CA PHE A 172 18.78 3.61 -0.46
C PHE A 172 19.40 2.97 0.78
N LEU A 173 18.98 3.39 1.97
CA LEU A 173 19.41 2.79 3.23
C LEU A 173 18.40 1.73 3.65
N LEU A 174 18.86 0.49 3.83
CA LEU A 174 18.06 -0.68 4.17
C LEU A 174 18.46 -1.13 5.58
N THR A 175 17.54 -1.07 6.55
CA THR A 175 17.80 -1.38 7.96
C THR A 175 16.59 -1.99 8.64
N ASP A 176 16.81 -2.84 9.64
CA ASP A 176 15.78 -3.51 10.43
C ASP A 176 15.72 -3.03 11.88
N GLY A 177 16.64 -2.13 12.28
CA GLY A 177 16.95 -1.90 13.68
C GLY A 177 17.24 -0.46 14.09
N GLN A 178 17.00 -0.18 15.37
CA GLN A 178 17.34 1.07 16.02
C GLN A 178 18.87 1.26 16.07
N PRO A 179 19.42 2.42 15.69
CA PRO A 179 20.86 2.64 15.75
C PRO A 179 21.38 2.55 17.18
N ASN A 180 22.30 1.62 17.40
CA ASN A 180 22.91 1.35 18.70
C ASN A 180 24.15 2.24 18.96
N VAL A 181 24.68 2.87 17.92
CA VAL A 181 25.76 3.86 17.99
C VAL A 181 25.20 5.23 17.60
N ASN A 182 25.07 6.11 18.60
CA ASN A 182 24.60 7.47 18.37
C ASN A 182 25.78 8.40 18.09
N PRO A 183 25.72 9.24 17.04
CA PRO A 183 26.75 10.24 16.82
C PRO A 183 26.64 11.35 17.88
N PRO A 184 27.73 12.13 18.15
CA PRO A 184 27.81 13.03 19.31
C PRO A 184 26.70 14.08 19.43
N ARG A 185 26.09 14.47 18.31
CA ARG A 185 25.01 15.48 18.25
C ARG A 185 23.64 14.89 17.85
N GLY A 186 23.54 13.57 17.75
CA GLY A 186 22.38 12.88 17.18
C GLY A 186 22.36 12.87 15.65
N HIS A 187 21.60 11.94 15.08
CA HIS A 187 21.61 11.65 13.65
C HIS A 187 21.11 12.81 12.78
N GLY A 188 19.97 13.42 13.13
CA GLY A 188 19.38 14.54 12.38
C GLY A 188 20.30 15.77 12.29
N PRO A 189 20.81 16.30 13.42
CA PRO A 189 21.74 17.43 13.40
C PRO A 189 23.04 17.15 12.63
N MET A 190 23.57 15.93 12.73
CA MET A 190 24.77 15.53 11.98
C MET A 190 24.50 15.45 10.48
N LEU A 191 23.36 14.90 10.05
CA LEU A 191 22.95 14.87 8.65
C LEU A 191 22.77 16.29 8.11
N LYS A 192 22.05 17.15 8.85
CA LYS A 192 21.86 18.55 8.48
C LYS A 192 23.21 19.27 8.31
N GLN A 193 24.10 19.13 9.28
CA GLN A 193 25.45 19.70 9.21
C GLN A 193 26.24 19.16 8.00
N TYR A 194 26.11 17.87 7.68
CA TYR A 194 26.77 17.29 6.50
C TYR A 194 26.25 17.91 5.20
N LEU A 195 24.93 18.04 5.05
CA LEU A 195 24.30 18.63 3.86
C LEU A 195 24.66 20.13 3.71
N GLU A 196 24.69 20.88 4.82
CA GLU A 196 25.09 22.29 4.84
C GLU A 196 26.57 22.49 4.47
N THR A 197 27.45 21.59 4.91
CA THR A 197 28.89 21.63 4.59
C THR A 197 29.22 21.09 3.20
N ASN A 198 28.28 20.40 2.56
CA ASN A 198 28.40 19.83 1.22
C ASN A 198 27.23 20.30 0.33
N PRO A 199 27.12 21.60 0.02
CA PRO A 199 26.00 22.15 -0.74
C PRO A 199 25.89 21.57 -2.16
N GLN A 200 27.00 21.06 -2.71
CA GLN A 200 27.06 20.35 -3.98
C GLN A 200 26.35 18.99 -3.97
N THR A 201 25.84 18.50 -2.83
CA THR A 201 25.10 17.23 -2.78
C THR A 201 23.92 17.21 -3.76
N ALA A 202 23.89 16.19 -4.63
CA ALA A 202 22.86 16.02 -5.66
C ALA A 202 21.98 14.79 -5.42
N PHE A 203 22.25 14.01 -4.37
CA PHE A 203 21.51 12.79 -4.06
C PHE A 203 20.33 13.01 -3.13
N THR A 204 19.32 12.16 -3.25
CA THR A 204 18.25 11.99 -2.26
C THR A 204 18.57 10.84 -1.31
N ILE A 205 18.05 10.88 -0.08
CA ILE A 205 18.22 9.80 0.91
C ILE A 205 16.88 9.13 1.19
N ASN A 206 16.72 7.91 0.71
CA ASN A 206 15.55 7.08 0.95
C ASN A 206 15.90 6.02 2.00
N MET A 207 15.01 5.82 2.96
CA MET A 207 15.21 4.87 4.06
C MET A 207 14.14 3.80 4.04
N PHE A 208 14.55 2.55 4.17
CA PHE A 208 13.69 1.37 4.16
C PHE A 208 13.87 0.61 5.46
N GLY A 209 12.79 0.56 6.25
CA GLY A 209 12.74 -0.11 7.55
C GLY A 209 12.09 -1.48 7.43
N PHE A 210 12.79 -2.55 7.83
CA PHE A 210 12.27 -3.93 7.85
C PHE A 210 11.77 -4.34 9.23
N GLY A 211 10.61 -5.01 9.28
CA GLY A 211 10.05 -5.56 10.51
C GLY A 211 9.41 -4.51 11.41
N TYR A 212 9.16 -4.85 12.68
CA TYR A 212 8.37 -4.01 13.60
C TYR A 212 9.19 -3.34 14.72
N HIS A 213 10.48 -3.66 14.82
CA HIS A 213 11.34 -3.24 15.93
C HIS A 213 12.33 -2.14 15.53
N LEU A 214 11.82 -1.09 14.87
CA LEU A 214 12.63 0.02 14.33
C LEU A 214 12.08 1.40 14.71
N ASP A 215 12.96 2.39 14.80
CA ASP A 215 12.59 3.78 15.05
C ASP A 215 12.10 4.44 13.75
N SER A 216 10.83 4.19 13.42
CA SER A 216 10.19 4.73 12.21
C SER A 216 10.23 6.26 12.17
N LYS A 217 10.18 6.91 13.35
CA LYS A 217 10.21 8.36 13.43
C LYS A 217 11.59 8.87 13.01
N LEU A 218 12.66 8.27 13.53
CA LEU A 218 14.03 8.63 13.16
C LEU A 218 14.28 8.45 11.66
N LEU A 219 13.90 7.30 11.09
CA LEU A 219 14.10 7.02 9.67
C LEU A 219 13.28 7.98 8.78
N SER A 220 12.03 8.25 9.16
CA SER A 220 11.20 9.25 8.50
C SER A 220 11.84 10.63 8.54
N ASP A 221 12.26 11.10 9.72
CA ASP A 221 12.88 12.42 9.89
C ASP A 221 14.18 12.55 9.07
N MET A 222 15.02 11.52 9.06
CA MET A 222 16.26 11.53 8.28
C MET A 222 16.03 11.48 6.77
N SER A 223 15.06 10.68 6.29
CA SER A 223 14.70 10.66 4.87
C SER A 223 14.14 12.02 4.41
N ASN A 224 13.31 12.66 5.23
CA ASN A 224 12.79 14.01 4.98
C ASN A 224 13.91 15.05 4.94
N LEU A 225 14.87 14.99 5.87
CA LEU A 225 16.05 15.88 5.86
C LEU A 225 16.93 15.67 4.62
N GLY A 226 16.99 14.45 4.09
CA GLY A 226 17.72 14.10 2.88
C GLY A 226 16.91 14.24 1.58
N GLY A 227 15.72 14.85 1.62
CA GLY A 227 14.86 15.06 0.45
C GLY A 227 14.35 13.77 -0.21
N GLY A 228 14.36 12.65 0.50
CA GLY A 228 13.85 11.36 0.03
C GLY A 228 12.63 10.90 0.80
N THR A 229 12.37 9.60 0.74
CA THR A 229 11.16 8.98 1.33
C THR A 229 11.50 7.85 2.30
N TYR A 230 10.59 7.61 3.24
CA TYR A 230 10.65 6.46 4.14
C TYR A 230 9.65 5.38 3.71
N GLY A 231 10.16 4.16 3.50
CA GLY A 231 9.37 2.97 3.19
C GLY A 231 9.38 1.98 4.36
N PHE A 232 8.21 1.69 4.90
CA PHE A 232 8.05 0.66 5.93
C PHE A 232 7.73 -0.69 5.29
N ILE A 233 8.51 -1.72 5.62
CA ILE A 233 8.41 -3.08 5.08
C ILE A 233 8.11 -4.03 6.23
N PRO A 234 6.82 -4.31 6.51
CA PRO A 234 6.44 -5.18 7.63
C PRO A 234 6.85 -6.64 7.43
N ASP A 235 6.84 -7.12 6.18
CA ASP A 235 7.05 -8.53 5.82
C ASP A 235 7.47 -8.69 4.35
N ALA A 236 7.77 -9.94 3.97
CA ALA A 236 8.21 -10.32 2.63
C ALA A 236 7.24 -9.91 1.50
N GLY A 237 5.93 -9.89 1.76
CA GLY A 237 4.91 -9.57 0.76
C GLY A 237 4.92 -8.09 0.35
N MET A 238 5.40 -7.21 1.22
CA MET A 238 5.45 -5.76 0.95
C MET A 238 6.72 -5.31 0.22
N VAL A 239 7.73 -6.15 0.13
CA VAL A 239 9.04 -5.83 -0.48
C VAL A 239 8.89 -5.41 -1.93
N GLY A 240 8.14 -6.19 -2.72
CA GLY A 240 7.87 -5.89 -4.13
C GLY A 240 7.23 -4.52 -4.27
N THR A 241 6.10 -4.30 -3.60
CA THR A 241 5.34 -3.04 -3.66
C THR A 241 6.21 -1.82 -3.33
N VAL A 242 6.98 -1.88 -2.24
CA VAL A 242 7.78 -0.74 -1.75
C VAL A 242 8.93 -0.42 -2.71
N PHE A 243 9.73 -1.40 -3.11
CA PHE A 243 10.88 -1.16 -3.99
C PHE A 243 10.49 -0.91 -5.45
N VAL A 244 9.44 -1.58 -5.96
CA VAL A 244 8.88 -1.28 -7.29
C VAL A 244 8.43 0.18 -7.35
N HIS A 245 7.74 0.66 -6.30
CA HIS A 245 7.31 2.05 -6.24
C HIS A 245 8.48 3.03 -6.13
N ALA A 246 9.45 2.77 -5.24
CA ALA A 246 10.63 3.62 -5.08
C ALA A 246 11.45 3.74 -6.37
N MET A 247 11.69 2.62 -7.06
CA MET A 247 12.42 2.60 -8.33
C MET A 247 11.65 3.30 -9.44
N ALA A 248 10.33 3.07 -9.55
CA ALA A 248 9.49 3.75 -10.53
C ALA A 248 9.49 5.27 -10.34
N ASN A 249 9.41 5.75 -9.10
CA ASN A 249 9.48 7.18 -8.79
C ASN A 249 10.84 7.77 -9.15
N LEU A 250 11.94 7.09 -8.80
CA LEU A 250 13.30 7.51 -9.15
C LEU A 250 13.51 7.59 -10.67
N PHE A 251 12.99 6.60 -11.41
CA PHE A 251 13.08 6.53 -12.87
C PHE A 251 12.19 7.56 -13.57
N ALA A 252 11.13 8.02 -12.92
CA ALA A 252 10.23 9.04 -13.45
C ALA A 252 10.70 10.46 -13.14
N THR A 253 11.78 10.69 -12.40
CA THR A 253 12.25 12.04 -12.04
C THR A 253 12.72 12.82 -13.28
N CYS A 254 12.12 13.99 -13.49
CA CYS A 254 12.40 14.96 -14.55
C CYS A 254 13.31 16.10 -14.06
N ALA A 255 13.04 16.62 -12.86
CA ALA A 255 13.89 17.62 -12.21
C ALA A 255 14.06 17.32 -10.74
N THR A 256 15.18 17.76 -10.19
CA THR A 256 15.51 17.57 -8.77
C THR A 256 15.50 18.89 -8.01
N ARG A 257 15.21 18.85 -6.71
CA ARG A 257 15.32 20.00 -5.78
C ARG A 257 14.57 21.25 -6.27
N ALA A 258 13.33 21.06 -6.73
CA ALA A 258 12.53 22.17 -7.22
C ALA A 258 11.97 23.02 -6.05
N THR A 259 11.86 24.32 -6.27
CA THR A 259 11.40 25.28 -5.28
C THR A 259 10.36 26.22 -5.88
N LEU A 260 9.37 26.62 -5.09
CA LEU A 260 8.46 27.72 -5.40
C LEU A 260 8.86 28.96 -4.59
N SER A 261 9.36 29.99 -5.28
CA SER A 261 9.61 31.31 -4.69
C SER A 261 8.37 32.18 -4.86
N ILE A 262 7.82 32.66 -3.77
CA ILE A 262 6.58 33.44 -3.71
C ILE A 262 6.96 34.83 -3.21
N GLU A 263 6.93 35.80 -4.10
CA GLU A 263 7.20 37.20 -3.79
C GLU A 263 5.92 37.85 -3.26
N LEU A 264 6.00 38.33 -2.02
CA LEU A 264 4.85 38.89 -1.31
C LEU A 264 5.01 40.41 -1.11
N PRO A 265 3.94 41.18 -1.32
CA PRO A 265 3.89 42.60 -0.97
C PRO A 265 4.07 42.85 0.53
N GLU A 266 4.41 44.09 0.88
CA GLU A 266 4.55 44.51 2.27
C GLU A 266 3.23 44.33 3.05
N GLY A 267 3.33 43.71 4.23
CA GLY A 267 2.18 43.45 5.11
C GLY A 267 1.36 42.20 4.74
N VAL A 268 1.78 41.44 3.72
CA VAL A 268 1.20 40.12 3.39
C VAL A 268 2.16 39.02 3.83
N THR A 269 1.61 37.98 4.45
CA THR A 269 2.40 36.81 4.89
C THR A 269 1.79 35.51 4.39
N LEU A 270 2.64 34.52 4.14
CA LEU A 270 2.22 33.17 3.76
C LEU A 270 1.89 32.36 5.02
N LYS A 271 0.70 31.77 5.07
CA LYS A 271 0.32 30.80 6.11
C LYS A 271 1.04 29.46 5.89
N PRO A 272 1.11 28.58 6.90
CA PRO A 272 1.72 27.26 6.73
C PRO A 272 1.13 26.50 5.55
N VAL A 273 1.99 26.10 4.61
CA VAL A 273 1.60 25.33 3.42
C VAL A 273 1.27 23.91 3.83
N ALA A 274 0.12 23.39 3.39
CA ALA A 274 -0.29 22.01 3.65
C ALA A 274 0.68 21.02 2.99
N GLY A 275 0.89 19.85 3.60
CA GLY A 275 1.78 18.79 3.07
C GLY A 275 3.19 18.74 3.69
N SER A 276 3.43 19.47 4.78
CA SER A 276 4.71 19.44 5.53
C SER A 276 5.95 19.81 4.69
N HIS A 277 5.75 20.62 3.65
CA HIS A 277 6.85 21.16 2.84
C HIS A 277 7.72 22.12 3.67
N PRO A 278 9.06 22.04 3.58
CA PRO A 278 9.94 23.04 4.17
C PRO A 278 9.67 24.42 3.58
N VAL A 279 9.41 25.41 4.44
CA VAL A 279 9.20 26.81 4.04
C VAL A 279 10.26 27.68 4.68
N SER A 280 10.97 28.45 3.86
CA SER A 280 11.90 29.49 4.31
C SER A 280 11.29 30.87 4.05
N THR A 281 11.02 31.63 5.10
CA THR A 281 10.47 32.99 4.99
C THR A 281 11.58 34.02 4.91
N ALA A 282 11.34 35.09 4.15
CA ALA A 282 12.26 36.21 3.95
C ALA A 282 11.48 37.53 3.89
N SER A 283 12.18 38.66 3.92
CA SER A 283 11.54 39.99 3.84
C SER A 283 10.80 40.23 2.53
N TRP A 284 11.16 39.52 1.46
CA TRP A 284 10.54 39.60 0.14
C TRP A 284 9.40 38.60 -0.06
N GLY A 285 9.17 37.67 0.88
CA GLY A 285 8.14 36.63 0.76
C GLY A 285 8.58 35.28 1.34
N ALA A 286 8.43 34.21 0.57
CA ALA A 286 8.75 32.86 1.02
C ALA A 286 9.27 31.96 -0.10
N THR A 287 10.05 30.94 0.26
CA THR A 287 10.43 29.84 -0.62
C THR A 287 9.92 28.53 -0.05
N VAL A 288 9.18 27.77 -0.85
CA VAL A 288 8.67 26.44 -0.51
C VAL A 288 9.50 25.41 -1.26
N ASP A 289 10.09 24.45 -0.54
CA ASP A 289 10.76 23.30 -1.14
C ASP A 289 9.70 22.27 -1.56
N ILE A 290 9.61 22.02 -2.86
CA ILE A 290 8.65 21.09 -3.44
C ILE A 290 9.30 19.77 -3.86
N GLY A 291 10.61 19.59 -3.63
CA GLY A 291 11.35 18.36 -3.92
C GLY A 291 11.49 18.03 -5.42
N ASP A 292 11.66 16.75 -5.72
CA ASP A 292 11.82 16.26 -7.10
C ASP A 292 10.51 16.33 -7.88
N ILE A 293 10.54 16.61 -9.18
CA ILE A 293 9.38 16.62 -10.08
C ILE A 293 9.44 15.41 -11.00
N GLN A 294 8.39 14.58 -11.03
CA GLN A 294 8.29 13.42 -11.92
C GLN A 294 7.56 13.76 -13.22
N TYR A 295 7.92 13.08 -14.31
CA TYR A 295 7.20 13.12 -15.57
C TYR A 295 5.73 12.73 -15.39
N GLY A 296 4.82 13.48 -16.02
CA GLY A 296 3.38 13.21 -16.05
C GLY A 296 2.67 13.32 -14.71
N GLN A 297 3.33 13.87 -13.68
CA GLN A 297 2.75 14.03 -12.34
C GLN A 297 2.62 15.52 -11.97
N PRO A 298 1.53 16.18 -12.37
CA PRO A 298 1.27 17.56 -11.98
C PRO A 298 1.06 17.68 -10.47
N ARG A 299 1.56 18.77 -9.89
CA ARG A 299 1.45 19.07 -8.47
C ARG A 299 0.71 20.37 -8.26
N GLN A 300 -0.16 20.39 -7.27
CA GLN A 300 -0.98 21.55 -6.95
C GLN A 300 -0.79 21.94 -5.48
N PHE A 301 -0.61 23.23 -5.26
CA PHE A 301 -0.36 23.84 -3.95
C PHE A 301 -1.43 24.90 -3.70
N ILE A 302 -2.03 24.85 -2.52
CA ILE A 302 -2.90 25.92 -2.03
C ILE A 302 -2.05 26.79 -1.11
N LEU A 303 -1.87 28.05 -1.50
CA LEU A 303 -1.12 29.04 -0.75
C LEU A 303 -2.09 30.00 -0.11
N ASP A 304 -2.29 29.87 1.20
CA ASP A 304 -3.13 30.78 1.96
C ASP A 304 -2.34 31.99 2.43
N LEU A 305 -2.89 33.18 2.22
CA LEU A 305 -2.26 34.43 2.56
C LEU A 305 -2.97 35.07 3.76
N ASP A 306 -2.21 35.82 4.55
CA ASP A 306 -2.72 36.67 5.62
C ASP A 306 -2.32 38.13 5.39
N GLY A 307 -3.20 39.06 5.74
CA GLY A 307 -3.05 40.50 5.46
C GLY A 307 -3.99 41.05 4.37
N ARG A 308 -3.87 42.35 4.08
CA ARG A 308 -4.67 43.00 3.02
C ARG A 308 -4.08 42.70 1.65
N THR A 309 -4.67 41.75 0.94
CA THR A 309 -4.23 41.27 -0.38
C THR A 309 -4.94 41.96 -1.55
N SER A 310 -5.81 42.96 -1.32
CA SER A 310 -6.66 43.51 -2.37
C SER A 310 -5.86 44.23 -3.46
N GLU A 311 -6.01 43.77 -4.70
CA GLU A 311 -5.39 44.37 -5.90
C GLU A 311 -3.86 44.34 -5.89
N GLN A 312 -3.25 43.52 -5.05
CA GLN A 312 -1.80 43.35 -5.04
C GLN A 312 -1.36 42.23 -5.97
N GLU A 313 -0.26 42.48 -6.65
CA GLU A 313 0.38 41.55 -7.57
C GLU A 313 1.27 40.58 -6.78
N ILE A 314 1.04 39.27 -6.96
CA ILE A 314 1.83 38.21 -6.33
C ILE A 314 2.53 37.42 -7.42
N THR A 315 3.84 37.39 -7.33
CA THR A 315 4.69 36.68 -8.29
C THR A 315 5.13 35.34 -7.71
N VAL A 316 4.88 34.27 -8.45
CA VAL A 316 5.34 32.93 -8.11
C VAL A 316 6.34 32.47 -9.16
N THR A 317 7.51 32.03 -8.73
CA THR A 317 8.56 31.51 -9.60
C THR A 317 8.86 30.06 -9.23
N LEU A 318 8.67 29.16 -10.18
CA LEU A 318 9.18 27.80 -10.11
C LEU A 318 10.66 27.83 -10.50
N GLY A 319 11.53 27.38 -9.60
CA GLY A 319 12.90 27.02 -9.91
C GLY A 319 13.03 25.50 -9.94
N ALA A 320 13.35 24.91 -11.08
CA ALA A 320 13.55 23.47 -11.21
C ALA A 320 14.76 23.20 -12.10
N ARG A 321 15.64 22.25 -11.72
CA ARG A 321 16.76 21.85 -12.57
C ARG A 321 16.42 20.54 -13.27
N PRO A 322 16.09 20.54 -14.58
CA PRO A 322 15.95 19.31 -15.35
C PRO A 322 17.22 18.46 -15.25
N TRP A 323 17.08 17.15 -15.16
CA TRP A 323 18.25 16.26 -15.03
C TRP A 323 19.19 16.38 -16.24
N PHE A 324 18.71 16.77 -17.42
CA PHE A 324 19.51 16.90 -18.64
C PHE A 324 20.08 18.31 -18.86
N SER A 325 19.97 19.19 -17.87
CA SER A 325 20.44 20.58 -17.94
C SER A 325 21.29 20.91 -16.71
N SER A 326 22.41 21.60 -16.92
CA SER A 326 23.21 22.17 -15.82
C SER A 326 22.54 23.41 -15.21
N ASN A 327 21.62 24.05 -15.94
CA ASN A 327 20.97 25.29 -15.54
C ASN A 327 19.62 25.01 -14.88
N THR A 328 19.36 25.69 -13.77
CA THR A 328 18.02 25.76 -13.17
C THR A 328 17.12 26.57 -14.10
N GLU A 329 16.07 25.91 -14.61
CA GLU A 329 15.01 26.56 -15.33
C GLU A 329 14.14 27.36 -14.34
N ARG A 330 13.80 28.60 -14.70
CA ARG A 330 12.91 29.45 -13.92
C ARG A 330 11.69 29.80 -14.74
N VAL A 331 10.53 29.41 -14.24
CA VAL A 331 9.23 29.74 -14.83
C VAL A 331 8.50 30.64 -13.86
N THR A 332 8.25 31.88 -14.25
CA THR A 332 7.60 32.89 -13.41
C THR A 332 6.20 33.16 -13.92
N GLN A 333 5.24 33.16 -13.00
CA GLN A 333 3.85 33.49 -13.26
C GLN A 333 3.35 34.43 -12.19
N THR A 334 2.61 35.44 -12.61
CA THR A 334 2.08 36.46 -11.72
C THR A 334 0.57 36.43 -11.71
N ALA A 335 -0.03 36.63 -10.53
CA ALA A 335 -1.47 36.69 -10.33
C ALA A 335 -1.83 37.90 -9.47
N ILE A 336 -2.93 38.57 -9.82
CA ILE A 336 -3.49 39.67 -9.04
C ILE A 336 -4.58 39.09 -8.15
N VAL A 337 -4.43 39.22 -6.83
CA VAL A 337 -5.46 38.75 -5.88
C VAL A 337 -6.58 39.77 -5.84
N ILE A 338 -7.69 39.46 -6.51
CA ILE A 338 -8.91 40.27 -6.46
C ILE A 338 -9.79 39.71 -5.33
N PRO A 339 -10.13 40.49 -4.29
CA PRO A 339 -11.07 40.05 -3.26
C PRO A 339 -12.45 39.87 -3.91
N THR A 340 -12.92 38.63 -4.05
CA THR A 340 -14.28 38.37 -4.52
C THR A 340 -15.29 38.64 -3.42
N PRO A 341 -16.30 39.51 -3.63
CA PRO A 341 -17.36 39.68 -2.66
C PRO A 341 -18.22 38.41 -2.65
N SER A 342 -18.27 37.71 -1.52
CA SER A 342 -19.33 36.72 -1.26
C SER A 342 -19.39 35.50 -2.19
N SER A 343 -18.30 34.75 -2.33
CA SER A 343 -18.40 33.30 -2.56
C SER A 343 -17.19 32.60 -1.95
N THR A 344 -17.35 32.10 -0.73
CA THR A 344 -16.45 31.10 -0.17
C THR A 344 -16.45 29.91 -1.12
N VAL A 345 -15.37 29.71 -1.86
CA VAL A 345 -14.95 28.37 -2.24
C VAL A 345 -13.94 28.00 -1.16
N PRO A 346 -14.36 27.35 -0.05
CA PRO A 346 -13.43 27.04 1.04
C PRO A 346 -12.32 26.15 0.49
N ALA A 347 -11.15 26.12 1.14
CA ALA A 347 -10.15 25.08 0.88
C ALA A 347 -10.77 23.66 0.89
N GLU A 348 -11.86 23.47 1.64
CA GLU A 348 -12.70 22.27 1.63
C GLU A 348 -13.33 21.94 0.27
N TYR A 349 -13.72 22.92 -0.55
CA TYR A 349 -14.22 22.69 -1.91
C TYR A 349 -13.09 22.20 -2.82
N HIS A 350 -11.91 22.82 -2.78
CA HIS A 350 -10.79 22.34 -3.58
C HIS A 350 -10.36 20.96 -3.13
N LEU A 351 -10.31 20.71 -1.82
CA LEU A 351 -10.08 19.38 -1.26
C LEU A 351 -11.16 18.37 -1.70
N ALA A 352 -12.43 18.77 -1.72
CA ALA A 352 -13.54 17.93 -2.19
C ALA A 352 -13.45 17.68 -3.70
N LYS A 353 -13.05 18.68 -4.48
CA LYS A 353 -12.79 18.58 -5.92
C LYS A 353 -11.60 17.67 -6.21
N PHE A 354 -10.49 17.79 -5.48
CA PHE A 354 -9.36 16.86 -5.58
C PHE A 354 -9.77 15.42 -5.26
N ARG A 355 -10.55 15.23 -4.18
CA ARG A 355 -11.09 13.90 -3.84
C ARG A 355 -11.97 13.38 -4.95
N LEU A 356 -12.84 14.22 -5.52
CA LEU A 356 -13.73 13.86 -6.62
C LEU A 356 -12.95 13.53 -7.91
N ASP A 357 -11.92 14.31 -8.24
CA ASP A 357 -11.06 14.10 -9.40
C ASP A 357 -10.27 12.80 -9.26
N LEU A 358 -9.72 12.53 -8.07
CA LEU A 358 -9.07 11.25 -7.75
C LEU A 358 -10.05 10.08 -7.90
N VAL A 359 -11.24 10.21 -7.32
CA VAL A 359 -12.31 9.21 -7.39
C VAL A 359 -12.75 8.97 -8.85
N THR A 360 -12.88 10.03 -9.64
CA THR A 360 -13.27 9.97 -11.06
C THR A 360 -12.15 9.37 -11.92
N TYR A 361 -10.89 9.71 -11.62
CA TYR A 361 -9.74 9.12 -12.28
C TYR A 361 -9.65 7.62 -12.00
N ILE A 362 -9.78 7.21 -10.73
CA ILE A 362 -9.83 5.79 -10.35
C ILE A 362 -10.99 5.10 -11.06
N TYR A 363 -12.20 5.67 -11.04
CA TYR A 363 -13.36 5.14 -11.76
C TYR A 363 -13.07 4.91 -13.25
N ASN A 364 -12.50 5.90 -13.94
CA ASN A 364 -12.19 5.81 -15.37
C ASN A 364 -11.08 4.79 -15.65
N LEU A 365 -10.06 4.71 -14.79
CA LEU A 365 -9.01 3.69 -14.86
C LEU A 365 -9.64 2.30 -14.79
N CYS A 366 -10.53 2.09 -13.82
CA CYS A 366 -11.22 0.81 -13.61
C CYS A 366 -12.10 0.43 -14.80
N ARG A 367 -12.86 1.40 -15.32
CA ARG A 367 -13.82 1.20 -16.41
C ARG A 367 -13.13 0.93 -17.75
N ASN A 368 -12.07 1.66 -18.07
CA ASN A 368 -11.49 1.66 -19.42
C ASN A 368 -10.31 0.69 -19.58
N HIS A 369 -9.73 0.19 -18.48
CA HIS A 369 -8.54 -0.66 -18.50
C HIS A 369 -8.73 -2.02 -17.80
N PRO A 370 -9.80 -2.80 -18.10
CA PRO A 370 -10.08 -4.06 -17.40
C PRO A 370 -8.97 -5.10 -17.56
N LYS A 371 -8.19 -5.03 -18.64
CA LYS A 371 -7.07 -5.94 -18.93
C LYS A 371 -5.88 -5.80 -17.96
N TYR A 372 -5.74 -4.65 -17.31
CA TYR A 372 -4.70 -4.39 -16.31
C TYR A 372 -5.13 -4.86 -14.91
N ILE A 373 -6.39 -5.28 -14.78
CA ILE A 373 -6.97 -5.84 -13.58
C ILE A 373 -7.04 -7.36 -13.79
N ALA A 374 -5.86 -8.00 -13.78
CA ALA A 374 -5.74 -9.43 -14.08
C ALA A 374 -6.36 -10.35 -13.01
N ASN A 375 -6.64 -9.81 -11.82
CA ASN A 375 -7.28 -10.52 -10.72
C ASN A 375 -8.79 -10.22 -10.70
N SER A 376 -9.62 -11.27 -10.79
CA SER A 376 -11.08 -11.19 -10.76
C SER A 376 -11.63 -10.50 -9.50
N ASN A 377 -10.92 -10.60 -8.37
CA ASN A 377 -11.30 -9.93 -7.12
C ASN A 377 -11.05 -8.42 -7.21
N ALA A 378 -9.90 -8.01 -7.74
CA ALA A 378 -9.63 -6.59 -7.98
C ALA A 378 -10.66 -6.02 -8.96
N GLN A 379 -11.03 -6.75 -10.02
CA GLN A 379 -12.04 -6.30 -10.97
C GLN A 379 -13.41 -6.14 -10.32
N THR A 380 -13.79 -7.06 -9.44
CA THR A 380 -15.04 -7.01 -8.69
C THR A 380 -15.04 -5.85 -7.68
N HIS A 381 -13.97 -5.67 -6.92
CA HIS A 381 -13.81 -4.55 -5.99
C HIS A 381 -13.81 -3.19 -6.71
N PHE A 382 -13.11 -3.10 -7.85
CA PHE A 382 -13.07 -1.89 -8.65
C PHE A 382 -14.41 -1.59 -9.31
N THR A 383 -15.14 -2.61 -9.77
CA THR A 383 -16.50 -2.46 -10.31
C THR A 383 -17.48 -2.05 -9.21
N SER A 384 -17.38 -2.66 -8.02
CA SER A 384 -18.19 -2.32 -6.85
C SER A 384 -17.93 -0.90 -6.36
N LEU A 385 -16.65 -0.50 -6.24
CA LEU A 385 -16.24 0.87 -5.93
C LEU A 385 -16.76 1.83 -6.99
N ALA A 386 -16.65 1.49 -8.27
CA ALA A 386 -17.16 2.31 -9.36
C ALA A 386 -18.69 2.50 -9.29
N SER A 387 -19.45 1.44 -9.01
CA SER A 387 -20.90 1.49 -8.79
C SER A 387 -21.28 2.24 -7.51
N GLU A 388 -20.46 2.16 -6.46
CA GLU A 388 -20.66 2.90 -5.22
C GLU A 388 -20.41 4.40 -5.40
N ILE A 389 -19.35 4.76 -6.13
CA ILE A 389 -19.06 6.14 -6.55
C ILE A 389 -20.24 6.68 -7.39
N GLU A 390 -20.74 5.89 -8.34
CA GLU A 390 -21.89 6.23 -9.19
C GLU A 390 -23.21 6.35 -8.41
N ARG A 391 -23.37 5.57 -7.33
CA ARG A 391 -24.51 5.64 -6.41
C ARG A 391 -24.44 6.86 -5.47
N LEU A 392 -23.25 7.23 -5.02
CA LEU A 392 -23.01 8.32 -4.08
C LEU A 392 -22.99 9.70 -4.74
N LEU A 393 -22.80 9.77 -6.06
CA LEU A 393 -22.83 10.99 -6.85
C LEU A 393 -24.07 11.00 -7.77
N PRO A 394 -25.12 11.79 -7.49
CA PRO A 394 -26.29 11.84 -8.36
C PRO A 394 -25.88 12.31 -9.76
N SER A 395 -26.21 11.50 -10.78
CA SER A 395 -26.04 11.74 -12.22
C SER A 395 -24.95 12.76 -12.57
N MET A 396 -23.70 12.31 -12.63
CA MET A 396 -22.60 13.10 -13.19
C MET A 396 -23.05 13.70 -14.53
N PRO A 397 -23.14 15.03 -14.65
CA PRO A 397 -23.30 15.68 -15.94
C PRO A 397 -22.14 15.24 -16.84
N THR A 398 -22.44 14.98 -18.10
CA THR A 398 -21.39 14.69 -19.07
C THR A 398 -20.44 15.90 -19.16
N PRO A 399 -19.19 15.76 -19.63
CA PRO A 399 -18.32 16.90 -19.92
C PRO A 399 -19.00 18.02 -20.73
N ALA A 400 -19.98 17.66 -21.58
CA ALA A 400 -20.80 18.58 -22.36
C ALA A 400 -21.85 19.33 -21.52
N ASP A 401 -22.40 18.71 -20.48
CA ASP A 401 -23.34 19.36 -19.56
C ASP A 401 -22.61 20.35 -18.64
N TRP A 402 -21.36 20.06 -18.26
CA TRP A 402 -20.51 20.99 -17.51
C TRP A 402 -20.16 22.25 -18.32
N GLN A 403 -19.85 22.10 -19.62
CA GLN A 403 -19.67 23.23 -20.53
C GLN A 403 -20.94 24.08 -20.69
N ARG A 404 -22.13 23.46 -20.56
CA ARG A 404 -23.43 24.14 -20.63
C ARG A 404 -23.71 24.94 -19.36
N THR A 405 -23.43 24.38 -18.19
CA THR A 405 -23.60 25.05 -16.89
C THR A 405 -22.62 26.21 -16.70
N LEU A 406 -21.38 26.08 -17.18
CA LEU A 406 -20.39 27.16 -17.22
C LEU A 406 -20.82 28.33 -18.12
N LYS A 407 -21.47 28.05 -19.26
CA LYS A 407 -22.06 29.08 -20.12
C LYS A 407 -23.30 29.74 -19.51
N ALA A 408 -24.12 28.99 -18.78
CA ALA A 408 -25.35 29.49 -18.18
C ALA A 408 -25.11 30.42 -16.96
N ASN A 409 -24.01 30.21 -16.23
CA ASN A 409 -23.65 30.99 -15.04
C ASN A 409 -22.58 32.07 -15.30
N SER A 410 -22.18 32.28 -16.56
CA SER A 410 -21.33 33.42 -16.94
C SER A 410 -22.18 34.71 -16.97
N PRO A 411 -21.72 35.84 -16.40
CA PRO A 411 -22.43 37.10 -16.51
C PRO A 411 -22.61 37.48 -17.98
N SER A 412 -23.81 37.90 -18.36
CA SER A 412 -24.09 38.33 -19.74
C SER A 412 -23.12 39.43 -20.17
N PRO A 413 -22.45 39.31 -21.34
CA PRO A 413 -21.62 40.39 -21.85
C PRO A 413 -22.52 41.57 -22.20
N SER A 414 -22.22 42.73 -21.62
CA SER A 414 -22.78 44.02 -22.00
C SER A 414 -22.52 44.27 -23.50
N PRO A 415 -23.45 44.93 -24.21
CA PRO A 415 -23.34 45.04 -25.66
C PRO A 415 -22.32 46.12 -26.00
N ARG A 416 -21.21 45.74 -26.67
CA ARG A 416 -20.87 46.29 -28.00
C ARG A 416 -19.46 45.95 -28.51
N ARG A 417 -19.49 45.76 -29.84
CA ARG A 417 -18.49 46.02 -30.88
C ARG A 417 -17.45 44.94 -31.16
N SER A 418 -17.67 44.37 -32.34
CA SER A 418 -16.86 43.44 -33.11
C SER A 418 -15.44 43.94 -33.38
N THR A 419 -14.46 43.22 -32.84
CA THR A 419 -13.18 42.93 -33.50
C THR A 419 -12.74 41.56 -33.01
N GLY A 420 -12.64 40.60 -33.93
CA GLY A 420 -12.46 39.18 -33.64
C GLY A 420 -11.12 38.86 -32.97
N ILE A 421 -11.20 38.06 -31.91
CA ILE A 421 -10.16 37.15 -31.42
C ILE A 421 -10.90 35.92 -30.90
N ASP A 422 -10.61 34.75 -31.49
CA ASP A 422 -11.20 33.47 -31.12
C ASP A 422 -10.80 33.06 -29.69
N GLY A 423 -11.79 32.90 -28.82
CA GLY A 423 -11.64 32.36 -27.48
C GLY A 423 -11.53 30.83 -27.50
N GLY A 424 -10.30 30.33 -27.57
CA GLY A 424 -9.99 28.90 -27.39
C GLY A 424 -9.96 28.52 -25.91
N TYR A 425 -11.02 27.85 -25.44
CA TYR A 425 -10.98 27.13 -24.17
C TYR A 425 -10.09 25.89 -24.31
N ILE A 426 -9.23 25.68 -23.32
CA ILE A 426 -8.32 24.54 -23.20
C ILE A 426 -9.14 23.24 -23.24
N THR A 427 -9.00 22.51 -24.33
CA THR A 427 -9.45 21.12 -24.45
C THR A 427 -8.31 20.23 -23.97
N PHE A 428 -8.55 19.38 -22.97
CA PHE A 428 -7.62 18.31 -22.64
C PHE A 428 -7.58 17.32 -23.83
N PRO A 429 -6.41 17.01 -24.41
CA PRO A 429 -6.35 16.05 -25.49
C PRO A 429 -6.65 14.66 -24.93
N ALA A 430 -7.78 14.09 -25.39
CA ALA A 430 -8.00 12.66 -25.40
C ALA A 430 -6.91 12.02 -26.29
N SER A 431 -5.75 11.73 -25.71
CA SER A 431 -4.66 11.00 -26.35
C SER A 431 -4.37 9.73 -25.54
N HIS A 432 -5.30 8.79 -25.61
CA HIS A 432 -4.95 7.38 -25.66
C HIS A 432 -4.96 6.97 -27.14
N ALA A 433 -4.11 7.64 -27.91
CA ALA A 433 -3.65 7.09 -29.16
C ALA A 433 -2.55 6.08 -28.80
N HIS A 434 -2.72 4.84 -29.25
CA HIS A 434 -1.67 3.84 -29.28
C HIS A 434 -0.44 4.39 -29.99
N THR A 435 0.48 5.03 -29.26
CA THR A 435 1.86 5.22 -29.68
C THR A 435 2.63 4.00 -29.22
N ASN A 436 3.26 3.30 -30.16
CA ASN A 436 4.23 2.24 -29.92
C ASN A 436 5.25 2.70 -28.86
N VAL A 437 5.07 2.29 -27.59
CA VAL A 437 6.02 2.55 -26.50
C VAL A 437 7.10 1.47 -26.54
N ASN A 438 7.90 1.48 -27.61
CA ASN A 438 9.21 0.86 -27.57
C ASN A 438 10.18 1.99 -27.23
N ASN A 439 10.60 2.01 -25.96
CA ASN A 439 11.51 2.96 -25.31
C ASN A 439 10.91 4.32 -24.98
N ALA A 440 10.59 4.55 -23.68
CA ALA A 440 11.45 5.44 -22.87
C ALA A 440 10.97 5.85 -21.46
N ALA A 441 9.73 5.56 -21.03
CA ALA A 441 9.36 5.69 -19.63
C ALA A 441 9.32 4.30 -19.00
N ILE A 442 10.12 4.05 -17.95
CA ILE A 442 9.93 2.84 -17.16
C ILE A 442 8.66 3.04 -16.34
N SER A 443 7.55 2.52 -16.85
CA SER A 443 6.30 2.52 -16.10
C SER A 443 6.45 1.62 -14.87
N ARG A 444 5.72 1.93 -13.80
CA ARG A 444 5.65 1.07 -12.61
C ARG A 444 5.43 -0.41 -12.99
N MET A 445 4.59 -0.66 -14.00
CA MET A 445 4.33 -2.00 -14.53
C MET A 445 5.55 -2.73 -15.07
N GLN A 446 6.51 -2.02 -15.68
CA GLN A 446 7.73 -2.65 -16.17
C GLN A 446 8.63 -3.10 -15.01
N VAL A 447 8.74 -2.28 -13.96
CA VAL A 447 9.48 -2.66 -12.75
C VAL A 447 8.79 -3.83 -12.02
N ASP A 448 7.46 -3.82 -11.99
CA ASP A 448 6.62 -4.89 -11.42
C ASP A 448 6.84 -6.23 -12.17
N ALA A 449 6.81 -6.21 -13.50
CA ALA A 449 7.09 -7.40 -14.32
C ALA A 449 8.53 -7.92 -14.14
N ILE A 450 9.50 -7.03 -13.93
CA ILE A 450 10.88 -7.40 -13.60
C ILE A 450 10.92 -8.09 -12.23
N PHE A 451 10.21 -7.56 -11.24
CA PHE A 451 10.12 -8.17 -9.90
C PHE A 451 9.53 -9.58 -9.97
N ASP A 452 8.42 -9.77 -10.66
CA ASP A 452 7.74 -11.07 -10.82
C ASP A 452 8.60 -12.12 -11.55
N ALA A 453 9.54 -11.68 -12.39
CA ALA A 453 10.47 -12.56 -13.10
C ALA A 453 11.68 -13.01 -12.27
N ILE A 454 11.94 -12.38 -11.12
CA ILE A 454 13.06 -12.74 -10.24
C ILE A 454 12.67 -13.95 -9.41
N PRO A 455 13.54 -14.97 -9.29
CA PRO A 455 13.25 -16.13 -8.46
C PRO A 455 13.02 -15.71 -7.00
N PRO A 456 12.05 -16.34 -6.31
CA PRO A 456 11.79 -16.05 -4.91
C PRO A 456 13.04 -16.29 -4.05
N PRO A 457 13.19 -15.57 -2.91
CA PRO A 457 14.33 -15.76 -2.03
C PRO A 457 14.39 -17.22 -1.54
N LYS A 458 15.61 -17.75 -1.43
CA LYS A 458 15.84 -19.09 -0.88
C LYS A 458 15.90 -19.01 0.65
N PRO A 459 15.09 -19.79 1.39
CA PRO A 459 15.18 -19.87 2.85
C PRO A 459 16.59 -20.26 3.31
N THR A 460 17.20 -19.47 4.19
CA THR A 460 18.50 -19.81 4.79
C THR A 460 18.38 -20.52 6.13
N LYS A 461 17.23 -20.39 6.81
CA LYS A 461 17.01 -21.05 8.10
C LYS A 461 16.43 -22.44 7.92
N LYS A 462 17.01 -23.42 8.61
CA LYS A 462 16.44 -24.77 8.70
C LYS A 462 15.21 -24.71 9.58
N ILE A 463 14.05 -25.10 9.05
CA ILE A 463 12.87 -25.39 9.85
C ILE A 463 13.19 -26.66 10.65
N VAL A 464 13.55 -26.52 11.92
CA VAL A 464 13.79 -27.67 12.80
C VAL A 464 12.44 -28.20 13.28
N THR A 465 11.84 -29.10 12.53
CA THR A 465 10.83 -30.02 13.08
C THR A 465 11.57 -31.02 13.98
N GLN A 466 11.47 -30.85 15.31
CA GLN A 466 11.87 -31.91 16.23
C GLN A 466 10.92 -33.10 16.03
N ALA A 467 11.41 -34.16 15.39
CA ALA A 467 10.70 -35.43 15.33
C ALA A 467 10.66 -36.05 16.73
N PRO A 468 9.49 -36.48 17.24
CA PRO A 468 9.46 -37.31 18.44
C PRO A 468 10.08 -38.68 18.12
N ASN A 469 11.15 -39.01 18.84
CA ASN A 469 11.76 -40.34 18.83
C ASN A 469 10.74 -41.40 19.26
N TYR A 470 10.24 -42.20 18.31
CA TYR A 470 9.60 -43.48 18.61
C TYR A 470 10.48 -44.62 18.13
N ASN A 471 11.04 -45.31 19.12
CA ASN A 471 11.71 -46.58 18.95
C ASN A 471 10.66 -47.70 18.88
N THR A 472 11.01 -48.77 18.17
CA THR A 472 10.37 -50.11 18.08
C THR A 472 9.34 -50.39 16.98
N GLY A 473 9.73 -51.28 16.05
CA GLY A 473 8.90 -52.43 15.65
C GLY A 473 8.27 -52.45 14.25
N PHE A 474 9.06 -52.55 13.17
CA PHE A 474 8.54 -52.87 11.83
C PHE A 474 8.55 -54.39 11.55
N ARG A 475 7.39 -54.96 11.23
CA ARG A 475 7.23 -56.16 10.39
C ARG A 475 6.01 -56.00 9.49
N GLY A 476 6.19 -56.21 8.18
CA GLY A 476 5.11 -56.64 7.28
C GLY A 476 4.85 -55.74 6.07
N THR A 477 5.35 -56.18 4.92
CA THR A 477 5.05 -55.74 3.54
C THR A 477 3.64 -56.12 3.09
N SER A 478 2.94 -55.27 2.30
CA SER A 478 2.51 -55.57 0.90
C SER A 478 1.46 -54.60 0.34
N ALA A 479 1.73 -54.16 -0.89
CA ALA A 479 0.87 -53.81 -2.05
C ALA A 479 -0.62 -53.42 -1.90
N GLN A 480 -0.96 -52.39 -2.69
CA GLN A 480 -2.27 -51.80 -2.99
C GLN A 480 -3.35 -52.79 -3.47
N ALA A 481 -4.63 -52.38 -3.27
CA ALA A 481 -5.65 -52.41 -4.33
C ALA A 481 -6.69 -51.30 -4.11
N LEU A 482 -6.92 -50.48 -5.13
CA LEU A 482 -8.11 -49.63 -5.31
C LEU A 482 -9.26 -50.49 -5.83
N TYR A 483 -10.52 -50.23 -5.42
CA TYR A 483 -11.69 -50.08 -6.30
C TYR A 483 -12.86 -49.41 -5.56
N SER A 484 -13.65 -48.68 -6.35
CA SER A 484 -14.65 -47.68 -5.96
C SER A 484 -16.10 -48.18 -6.03
N MET A 485 -16.93 -47.66 -5.11
CA MET A 485 -18.38 -47.32 -5.16
C MET A 485 -19.45 -48.40 -5.40
N SER A 486 -20.27 -48.70 -4.37
CA SER A 486 -21.63 -48.10 -4.20
C SER A 486 -22.50 -48.80 -3.12
N GLN A 487 -23.01 -47.99 -2.18
CA GLN A 487 -24.28 -48.07 -1.42
C GLN A 487 -24.72 -49.31 -0.61
N TYR A 488 -24.77 -49.13 0.72
CA TYR A 488 -25.90 -49.46 1.62
C TYR A 488 -25.63 -48.72 2.97
N ASN A 489 -26.51 -47.93 3.60
CA ASN A 489 -27.96 -47.96 3.63
C ASN A 489 -28.54 -46.54 3.83
N GLN A 490 -29.67 -46.30 3.18
CA GLN A 490 -30.38 -45.02 3.09
C GLN A 490 -31.19 -44.72 4.35
N ARG A 491 -31.13 -43.47 4.81
CA ARG A 491 -32.27 -42.79 5.43
C ARG A 491 -32.25 -41.34 4.95
N THR A 492 -33.12 -41.06 3.98
CA THR A 492 -33.50 -39.73 3.48
C THR A 492 -32.37 -38.69 3.51
N ARG A 493 -31.50 -38.68 2.49
CA ARG A 493 -30.54 -37.59 2.26
C ARG A 493 -31.27 -36.35 1.72
N THR A 494 -32.19 -35.81 2.50
CA THR A 494 -32.71 -34.47 2.26
C THR A 494 -31.65 -33.48 2.71
N THR A 495 -31.05 -32.76 1.77
CA THR A 495 -30.16 -31.65 2.08
C THR A 495 -30.99 -30.46 2.57
N ILE A 496 -30.64 -29.90 3.72
CA ILE A 496 -31.21 -28.67 4.26
C ILE A 496 -30.19 -27.55 4.10
N ARG A 497 -30.64 -26.33 3.77
CA ARG A 497 -29.73 -25.18 3.77
C ARG A 497 -29.28 -24.87 5.20
N VAL A 498 -28.03 -24.46 5.35
CA VAL A 498 -27.42 -24.14 6.66
C VAL A 498 -28.23 -23.10 7.44
N ASP A 499 -28.83 -22.12 6.75
CA ASP A 499 -29.67 -21.07 7.33
C ASP A 499 -31.08 -21.53 7.76
N GLN A 500 -31.47 -22.76 7.42
CA GLN A 500 -32.75 -23.39 7.81
C GLN A 500 -32.57 -24.43 8.94
N VAL A 501 -31.34 -24.70 9.35
CA VAL A 501 -31.07 -25.61 10.47
C VAL A 501 -31.51 -24.95 11.77
N ILE A 502 -32.28 -25.68 12.57
CA ILE A 502 -32.77 -25.25 13.89
C ILE A 502 -32.48 -26.31 14.95
N ARG A 503 -32.65 -25.96 16.22
CA ARG A 503 -32.66 -26.92 17.33
C ARG A 503 -33.57 -28.12 17.03
N GLY A 504 -33.10 -29.31 17.37
CA GLY A 504 -33.82 -30.56 17.12
C GLY A 504 -33.61 -31.13 15.72
N THR A 505 -33.01 -30.38 14.79
CA THR A 505 -32.59 -30.91 13.48
C THR A 505 -31.55 -32.01 13.69
N VAL A 506 -31.74 -33.16 13.04
CA VAL A 506 -30.77 -34.26 13.08
C VAL A 506 -29.85 -34.16 11.88
N VAL A 507 -28.54 -34.09 12.13
CA VAL A 507 -27.50 -33.92 11.12
C VAL A 507 -26.57 -35.13 11.10
N GLN A 508 -25.97 -35.41 9.95
CA GLN A 508 -25.02 -36.51 9.81
C GLN A 508 -23.62 -36.07 10.25
N THR A 509 -23.00 -36.89 11.10
CA THR A 509 -21.62 -36.73 11.60
C THR A 509 -20.76 -37.94 11.19
N LEU A 510 -19.46 -37.90 11.44
CA LEU A 510 -18.57 -39.05 11.25
C LEU A 510 -18.96 -40.26 12.10
N CYS A 511 -19.54 -40.04 13.29
CA CYS A 511 -19.99 -41.11 14.21
C CYS A 511 -21.50 -41.40 14.12
N GLY A 512 -22.15 -41.02 13.01
CA GLY A 512 -23.59 -41.22 12.80
C GLY A 512 -24.45 -39.99 13.11
N PRO A 513 -25.79 -40.10 13.06
CA PRO A 513 -26.69 -38.96 13.22
C PRO A 513 -26.63 -38.33 14.63
N ARG A 514 -26.65 -37.00 14.71
CA ARG A 514 -26.67 -36.23 15.96
C ARG A 514 -27.66 -35.07 15.89
N THR A 515 -28.30 -34.77 17.01
CA THR A 515 -29.26 -33.67 17.11
C THR A 515 -28.56 -32.34 17.36
N VAL A 516 -28.97 -31.29 16.66
CA VAL A 516 -28.53 -29.91 16.88
C VAL A 516 -29.16 -29.38 18.17
N VAL A 517 -28.32 -28.92 19.10
CA VAL A 517 -28.72 -28.33 20.39
C VAL A 517 -29.07 -26.85 20.23
N CYS A 518 -28.25 -26.12 19.48
CA CYS A 518 -28.51 -24.74 19.08
C CYS A 518 -27.69 -24.36 17.85
N VAL A 519 -28.13 -23.29 17.19
CA VAL A 519 -27.44 -22.66 16.06
C VAL A 519 -26.99 -21.27 16.48
N ILE A 520 -25.71 -20.97 16.32
CA ILE A 520 -25.15 -19.67 16.62
C ILE A 520 -25.09 -18.88 15.32
N LYS A 521 -25.89 -17.83 15.22
CA LYS A 521 -25.90 -16.90 14.09
C LYS A 521 -25.07 -15.67 14.45
N THR A 522 -24.04 -15.39 13.66
CA THR A 522 -23.19 -14.20 13.81
C THR A 522 -23.43 -13.25 12.63
N PRO A 523 -24.25 -12.19 12.80
CA PRO A 523 -24.47 -11.20 11.75
C PRO A 523 -23.18 -10.44 11.41
N ILE A 524 -22.98 -10.17 10.12
CA ILE A 524 -21.85 -9.39 9.62
C ILE A 524 -22.29 -7.94 9.41
N GLN A 525 -21.74 -7.00 10.19
CA GLN A 525 -22.18 -5.59 10.22
C GLN A 525 -22.06 -4.88 8.86
N PHE A 526 -21.12 -5.31 8.00
CA PHE A 526 -20.87 -4.71 6.68
C PHE A 526 -21.27 -5.63 5.53
N GLY A 527 -21.97 -6.74 5.81
CA GLY A 527 -22.51 -7.64 4.79
C GLY A 527 -21.50 -8.53 4.04
N SER A 528 -20.20 -8.39 4.26
CA SER A 528 -19.17 -9.22 3.59
C SER A 528 -18.12 -9.75 4.57
N ALA A 529 -17.69 -11.01 4.38
CA ALA A 529 -16.66 -11.67 5.19
C ALA A 529 -15.66 -12.43 4.29
N ALA A 530 -14.42 -12.58 4.75
CA ALA A 530 -13.42 -13.39 4.06
C ALA A 530 -13.76 -14.89 4.24
N LEU A 531 -14.10 -15.57 3.15
CA LEU A 531 -14.50 -16.99 3.15
C LEU A 531 -13.68 -17.77 2.13
N CYS A 532 -13.40 -19.04 2.44
CA CYS A 532 -12.88 -19.98 1.48
C CYS A 532 -14.06 -20.68 0.79
N THR A 533 -14.00 -20.83 -0.53
CA THR A 533 -15.03 -21.54 -1.31
C THR A 533 -14.47 -22.83 -1.85
N MET A 534 -15.09 -23.94 -1.48
CA MET A 534 -14.73 -25.29 -1.90
C MET A 534 -15.99 -25.99 -2.39
N GLY A 535 -16.13 -26.10 -3.72
CA GLY A 535 -17.37 -26.58 -4.32
C GLY A 535 -18.58 -25.71 -3.92
N SER A 536 -19.52 -26.29 -3.18
CA SER A 536 -20.70 -25.59 -2.65
C SER A 536 -20.52 -25.06 -1.22
N LEU A 537 -19.44 -25.45 -0.54
CA LEU A 537 -19.11 -25.00 0.81
C LEU A 537 -18.50 -23.60 0.76
N ARG A 538 -19.07 -22.69 1.54
CA ARG A 538 -18.45 -21.42 1.95
C ARG A 538 -18.19 -21.54 3.44
N ILE A 539 -16.96 -21.27 3.85
CA ILE A 539 -16.50 -21.55 5.21
C ILE A 539 -15.47 -20.50 5.62
N THR A 540 -15.44 -20.13 6.90
CA THR A 540 -14.40 -19.21 7.36
C THR A 540 -13.01 -19.85 7.24
N PRO A 541 -11.96 -19.05 7.00
CA PRO A 541 -10.65 -19.58 6.60
C PRO A 541 -10.01 -20.43 7.71
N TRP A 542 -10.46 -20.24 8.95
CA TRP A 542 -9.93 -20.85 10.17
C TRP A 542 -10.89 -21.84 10.85
N HIS A 543 -11.91 -22.33 10.12
CA HIS A 543 -12.80 -23.34 10.64
C HIS A 543 -12.33 -24.73 10.19
N PRO A 544 -11.86 -25.62 11.09
CA PRO A 544 -11.32 -26.92 10.70
C PRO A 544 -12.31 -27.77 9.92
N MET A 545 -11.82 -28.38 8.85
CA MET A 545 -12.55 -29.33 8.01
C MET A 545 -11.66 -30.52 7.64
N GLN A 546 -12.26 -31.67 7.30
CA GLN A 546 -11.51 -32.78 6.74
C GLN A 546 -11.36 -32.63 5.23
N HIS A 547 -10.13 -32.77 4.75
CA HIS A 547 -9.84 -32.88 3.33
C HIS A 547 -10.49 -34.15 2.75
N GLU A 548 -11.24 -34.01 1.65
CA GLU A 548 -12.08 -35.08 1.11
C GLU A 548 -11.28 -36.31 0.65
N GLU A 549 -10.04 -36.13 0.19
CA GLU A 549 -9.21 -37.22 -0.33
C GLU A 549 -8.31 -37.89 0.73
N SER A 550 -7.83 -37.13 1.73
CA SER A 550 -6.88 -37.62 2.73
C SER A 550 -7.53 -37.97 4.08
N GLY A 551 -8.72 -37.42 4.37
CA GLY A 551 -9.40 -37.57 5.67
C GLY A 551 -8.73 -36.79 6.81
N GLU A 552 -7.64 -36.08 6.54
CA GLU A 552 -6.92 -35.25 7.51
C GLU A 552 -7.65 -33.94 7.76
N TRP A 553 -7.59 -33.47 9.00
CA TRP A 553 -8.15 -32.18 9.39
C TRP A 553 -7.18 -31.05 9.02
N ALA A 554 -7.68 -30.03 8.32
CA ALA A 554 -6.93 -28.85 7.91
C ALA A 554 -7.80 -27.60 8.01
N PHE A 555 -7.17 -26.42 7.90
CA PHE A 555 -7.92 -25.18 7.74
C PHE A 555 -8.20 -24.92 6.25
N PRO A 556 -9.39 -24.42 5.87
CA PRO A 556 -9.72 -24.12 4.48
C PRO A 556 -8.70 -23.20 3.80
N VAL A 557 -8.11 -22.27 4.54
CA VAL A 557 -7.07 -21.34 4.06
C VAL A 557 -5.79 -22.04 3.61
N ASP A 558 -5.48 -23.21 4.17
CA ASP A 558 -4.31 -24.00 3.79
C ASP A 558 -4.49 -24.65 2.41
N ILE A 559 -5.75 -24.72 1.93
CA ILE A 559 -6.14 -25.39 0.69
C ILE A 559 -6.54 -24.36 -0.38
N VAL A 560 -7.33 -23.35 -0.01
CA VAL A 560 -7.88 -22.34 -0.92
C VAL A 560 -7.75 -20.95 -0.31
N SER A 561 -7.25 -19.99 -1.08
CA SER A 561 -7.14 -18.61 -0.62
C SER A 561 -8.53 -18.00 -0.33
N PRO A 562 -8.71 -17.35 0.83
CA PRO A 562 -9.98 -16.73 1.17
C PRO A 562 -10.26 -15.53 0.29
N THR A 563 -11.52 -15.33 -0.05
CA THR A 563 -12.02 -14.21 -0.85
C THR A 563 -13.09 -13.46 -0.06
N LEU A 564 -13.16 -12.13 -0.20
CA LEU A 564 -14.21 -11.35 0.43
C LEU A 564 -15.53 -11.63 -0.29
N GLN A 565 -16.52 -12.15 0.43
CA GLN A 565 -17.81 -12.55 -0.13
C GLN A 565 -18.96 -11.95 0.66
N ASP A 566 -20.03 -11.59 -0.05
CA ASP A 566 -21.26 -11.12 0.58
C ASP A 566 -21.92 -12.27 1.34
N VAL A 567 -21.93 -12.14 2.67
CA VAL A 567 -22.53 -13.08 3.60
C VAL A 567 -23.20 -12.28 4.72
N PRO A 568 -24.55 -12.37 4.87
CA PRO A 568 -25.26 -11.58 5.87
C PRO A 568 -25.00 -12.07 7.30
N ALA A 569 -24.65 -13.35 7.46
CA ALA A 569 -24.31 -13.98 8.72
C ALA A 569 -23.48 -15.25 8.50
N ILE A 570 -22.72 -15.64 9.52
CA ILE A 570 -22.00 -16.91 9.59
C ILE A 570 -22.64 -17.79 10.66
N TYR A 571 -22.67 -19.11 10.45
CA TYR A 571 -23.40 -20.05 11.29
C TYR A 571 -22.44 -21.04 11.97
N SER A 572 -22.57 -21.21 13.28
CA SER A 572 -21.88 -22.28 14.03
C SER A 572 -22.89 -23.17 14.73
N PHE A 573 -22.52 -24.43 14.95
CA PHE A 573 -23.43 -25.44 15.49
C PHE A 573 -22.89 -26.02 16.78
N VAL A 574 -23.80 -26.32 17.70
CA VAL A 574 -23.54 -27.16 18.88
C VAL A 574 -24.42 -28.40 18.75
N LEU A 575 -23.81 -29.58 18.78
CA LEU A 575 -24.52 -30.87 18.66
C LEU A 575 -24.76 -31.50 20.03
N GLN A 576 -25.60 -32.52 20.08
CA GLN A 576 -25.81 -33.32 21.28
C GLN A 576 -24.49 -33.93 21.76
N HIS A 577 -24.15 -33.68 23.03
CA HIS A 577 -22.92 -34.15 23.66
C HIS A 577 -22.55 -35.60 23.33
N SER A 578 -21.26 -35.79 23.06
CA SER A 578 -20.62 -37.09 22.86
C SER A 578 -19.23 -37.05 23.49
N PRO A 579 -18.76 -38.17 24.09
CA PRO A 579 -17.36 -38.29 24.49
C PRO A 579 -16.41 -38.44 23.29
N GLU A 580 -16.93 -38.84 22.12
CA GLU A 580 -16.16 -38.97 20.88
C GLU A 580 -16.08 -37.63 20.14
N SER A 581 -14.86 -37.16 19.85
CA SER A 581 -14.65 -35.88 19.16
C SER A 581 -15.20 -35.84 17.74
N ASP A 582 -15.11 -36.95 17.01
CA ASP A 582 -15.60 -37.04 15.63
C ASP A 582 -17.14 -37.02 15.54
N ALA A 583 -17.84 -37.30 16.65
CA ALA A 583 -19.29 -37.12 16.74
C ALA A 583 -19.71 -35.64 16.80
N HIS A 584 -18.76 -34.72 16.97
CA HIS A 584 -18.97 -33.26 16.91
C HIS A 584 -18.47 -32.72 15.56
N SER A 585 -19.02 -33.27 14.49
CA SER A 585 -18.74 -32.88 13.12
C SER A 585 -20.04 -32.83 12.30
N MET A 586 -20.07 -32.05 11.23
CA MET A 586 -21.20 -31.96 10.31
C MET A 586 -20.73 -32.03 8.87
N ILE A 587 -21.43 -32.78 8.03
CA ILE A 587 -21.16 -32.81 6.59
C ILE A 587 -21.92 -31.64 5.92
N ILE A 588 -21.17 -30.67 5.38
CA ILE A 588 -21.70 -29.46 4.75
C ILE A 588 -21.11 -29.35 3.35
N GLY A 589 -21.96 -29.31 2.32
CA GLY A 589 -21.49 -29.18 0.94
C GLY A 589 -20.65 -30.35 0.41
N GLY A 590 -20.65 -31.50 1.11
CA GLY A 590 -19.80 -32.67 0.81
C GLY A 590 -18.65 -32.85 1.80
N THR A 591 -18.27 -31.80 2.51
CA THR A 591 -17.08 -31.75 3.35
C THR A 591 -17.42 -31.85 4.83
N THR A 592 -16.64 -32.61 5.61
CA THR A 592 -16.83 -32.72 7.06
C THR A 592 -16.21 -31.50 7.77
N CYS A 593 -17.03 -30.74 8.49
CA CYS A 593 -16.62 -29.56 9.26
C CYS A 593 -16.80 -29.82 10.77
N VAL A 594 -15.95 -29.24 11.62
CA VAL A 594 -16.02 -29.45 13.08
C VAL A 594 -17.12 -28.59 13.72
N THR A 595 -17.88 -29.12 14.68
CA THR A 595 -18.83 -28.30 15.46
C THR A 595 -18.23 -27.84 16.78
N MET A 596 -18.80 -26.82 17.41
CA MET A 596 -18.32 -26.38 18.71
C MET A 596 -18.61 -27.43 19.80
N GLY A 597 -17.72 -27.53 20.78
CA GLY A 597 -17.79 -28.47 21.88
C GLY A 597 -17.20 -29.85 21.59
N HIS A 598 -16.29 -29.96 20.61
CA HIS A 598 -15.78 -31.23 20.09
C HIS A 598 -14.83 -32.04 21.00
N GLY A 599 -14.55 -31.58 22.22
CA GLY A 599 -13.80 -32.34 23.23
C GLY A 599 -12.27 -32.28 23.13
N ILE A 600 -11.70 -31.60 22.12
CA ILE A 600 -10.24 -31.49 21.94
C ILE A 600 -9.77 -30.13 22.47
N LEU A 601 -9.12 -30.11 23.63
CA LEU A 601 -8.81 -28.88 24.36
C LEU A 601 -7.41 -28.30 24.07
N SER A 602 -6.48 -29.16 23.65
CA SER A 602 -5.06 -28.85 23.44
C SER A 602 -4.38 -29.99 22.69
N GLY A 603 -3.23 -29.73 22.07
CA GLY A 603 -2.45 -30.71 21.30
C GLY A 603 -2.24 -30.26 19.86
N ASP A 604 -1.64 -31.13 19.05
CA ASP A 604 -1.26 -30.82 17.66
C ASP A 604 -2.39 -31.01 16.64
N ASP A 605 -3.57 -31.46 17.09
CA ASP A 605 -4.76 -31.55 16.25
C ASP A 605 -5.23 -30.12 15.90
N VAL A 606 -5.45 -29.82 14.62
CA VAL A 606 -5.90 -28.48 14.17
C VAL A 606 -7.23 -28.04 14.77
N ARG A 607 -8.03 -28.98 15.27
CA ARG A 607 -9.28 -28.69 16.00
C ARG A 607 -9.02 -28.23 17.43
N ALA A 608 -7.85 -28.49 18.01
CA ALA A 608 -7.57 -28.27 19.41
C ALA A 608 -7.80 -26.82 19.83
N HIS A 609 -8.73 -26.60 20.76
CA HIS A 609 -9.07 -25.25 21.21
C HIS A 609 -9.59 -25.24 22.66
N ALA A 610 -8.98 -24.44 23.54
CA ALA A 610 -9.26 -24.44 24.98
C ALA A 610 -10.69 -24.02 25.37
N PHE A 611 -11.32 -23.17 24.56
CA PHE A 611 -12.74 -22.77 24.69
C PHE A 611 -13.67 -23.57 23.77
N PHE A 612 -13.54 -23.45 22.44
CA PHE A 612 -14.41 -24.15 21.47
C PHE A 612 -14.34 -25.68 21.55
N GLY A 613 -13.24 -26.29 22.02
CA GLY A 613 -13.19 -27.72 22.29
C GLY A 613 -13.91 -28.13 23.57
N SER A 614 -14.20 -27.21 24.50
CA SER A 614 -14.85 -27.53 25.76
C SER A 614 -16.37 -27.43 25.64
N TYR A 615 -17.04 -28.58 25.51
CA TYR A 615 -18.50 -28.65 25.45
C TYR A 615 -19.18 -27.89 26.59
N ALA A 616 -18.71 -28.07 27.82
CA ALA A 616 -19.27 -27.42 29.00
C ALA A 616 -19.11 -25.89 28.98
N LYS A 617 -17.99 -25.35 28.47
CA LYS A 617 -17.79 -23.89 28.37
C LYS A 617 -18.63 -23.30 27.25
N VAL A 618 -18.69 -23.97 26.09
CA VAL A 618 -19.50 -23.55 24.94
C VAL A 618 -20.98 -23.53 25.34
N LEU A 619 -21.50 -24.61 25.93
CA LEU A 619 -22.91 -24.70 26.34
C LEU A 619 -23.29 -23.58 27.31
N ARG A 620 -22.49 -23.36 28.36
CA ARG A 620 -22.71 -22.26 29.32
C ARG A 620 -22.66 -20.87 28.68
N ALA A 621 -21.88 -20.69 27.61
CA ALA A 621 -21.79 -19.42 26.90
C ALA A 621 -23.02 -19.18 26.01
N VAL A 622 -23.47 -20.19 25.27
CA VAL A 622 -24.66 -20.08 24.41
C VAL A 622 -25.96 -19.98 25.20
N GLU A 623 -26.05 -20.62 26.37
CA GLU A 623 -27.20 -20.51 27.30
C GLU A 623 -27.50 -19.07 27.73
N ARG A 624 -26.49 -18.19 27.68
CA ARG A 624 -26.58 -16.78 28.09
C ARG A 624 -26.88 -15.84 26.94
N LEU A 625 -26.93 -16.33 25.70
CA LEU A 625 -27.23 -15.54 24.52
C LEU A 625 -28.73 -15.48 24.25
N PRO A 626 -29.24 -14.36 23.71
CA PRO A 626 -30.64 -14.26 23.31
C PRO A 626 -30.96 -15.29 22.22
N GLY A 627 -32.11 -15.94 22.35
CA GLY A 627 -32.58 -16.98 21.42
C GLY A 627 -32.30 -18.42 21.85
N PHE A 628 -31.57 -18.65 22.95
CA PHE A 628 -31.24 -20.03 23.37
C PHE A 628 -32.46 -20.77 23.91
N ASN A 629 -33.37 -20.09 24.61
CA ASN A 629 -34.57 -20.73 25.17
C ASN A 629 -35.74 -20.77 24.18
N ASP A 630 -35.56 -20.22 22.98
CA ASP A 630 -36.60 -20.20 21.95
C ASP A 630 -36.76 -21.60 21.34
N ALA A 631 -37.93 -21.89 20.76
CA ALA A 631 -38.23 -23.18 20.17
C ALA A 631 -37.25 -23.55 19.04
N GLU A 632 -36.83 -22.56 18.25
CA GLU A 632 -35.89 -22.72 17.13
C GLU A 632 -34.43 -22.84 17.59
N GLY A 633 -34.10 -22.39 18.81
CA GLY A 633 -32.75 -22.45 19.38
C GLY A 633 -31.67 -21.75 18.56
N ILE A 634 -32.03 -20.69 17.83
CA ILE A 634 -31.09 -19.84 17.08
C ILE A 634 -30.62 -18.71 18.01
N VAL A 635 -29.36 -18.75 18.44
CA VAL A 635 -28.75 -17.72 19.28
C VAL A 635 -28.05 -16.67 18.44
N THR A 636 -28.27 -15.39 18.73
CA THR A 636 -27.56 -14.30 18.04
C THR A 636 -26.29 -13.93 18.80
N CYS A 637 -25.16 -13.93 18.12
CA CYS A 637 -23.84 -13.64 18.69
C CYS A 637 -23.20 -12.45 17.99
N ALA A 638 -22.66 -11.50 18.76
CA ALA A 638 -21.98 -10.30 18.24
C ALA A 638 -20.46 -10.50 18.04
N GLY A 639 -19.91 -11.66 18.41
CA GLY A 639 -18.49 -11.97 18.32
C GLY A 639 -17.99 -12.80 19.52
N VAL A 640 -16.67 -12.80 19.74
CA VAL A 640 -16.03 -13.56 20.82
C VAL A 640 -15.51 -12.64 21.93
N VAL A 641 -15.46 -13.16 23.16
CA VAL A 641 -14.83 -12.50 24.30
C VAL A 641 -13.45 -13.09 24.50
N ARG A 642 -12.43 -12.24 24.57
CA ARG A 642 -11.03 -12.62 24.79
C ARG A 642 -10.57 -12.28 26.20
N ASP A 643 -9.61 -13.03 26.73
CA ASP A 643 -8.92 -12.72 27.98
C ASP A 643 -7.76 -11.72 27.77
N THR A 644 -7.04 -11.41 28.85
CA THR A 644 -5.92 -10.45 28.83
C THR A 644 -4.73 -10.93 28.00
N ASN A 645 -4.64 -12.23 27.74
CA ASN A 645 -3.61 -12.86 26.93
C ASN A 645 -4.07 -13.08 25.49
N GLY A 646 -5.24 -12.55 25.11
CA GLY A 646 -5.81 -12.71 23.77
C GLY A 646 -6.69 -13.95 23.60
N PHE A 647 -6.62 -14.96 24.48
CA PHE A 647 -7.34 -16.22 24.26
C PHE A 647 -8.86 -16.07 24.35
N ILE A 648 -9.57 -16.75 23.45
CA ILE A 648 -11.04 -16.77 23.46
C ILE A 648 -11.52 -17.50 24.72
N LYS A 649 -12.36 -16.82 25.51
CA LYS A 649 -12.95 -17.34 26.75
C LYS A 649 -14.48 -17.33 26.79
N GLY A 650 -15.13 -16.80 25.75
CA GLY A 650 -16.59 -16.64 25.74
C GLY A 650 -17.15 -16.13 24.42
N LEU A 651 -18.48 -16.01 24.37
CA LEU A 651 -19.25 -15.42 23.27
C LEU A 651 -19.83 -14.07 23.71
N LEU A 652 -19.88 -13.10 22.80
CA LEU A 652 -20.39 -11.75 23.05
C LEU A 652 -21.88 -11.66 22.71
N SER A 653 -22.68 -11.15 23.65
CA SER A 653 -24.10 -10.88 23.44
C SER A 653 -24.32 -9.55 22.71
N PRO A 654 -25.25 -9.44 21.75
CA PRO A 654 -25.63 -8.16 21.13
C PRO A 654 -26.25 -7.23 22.18
N LYS A 655 -25.75 -6.00 22.33
CA LYS A 655 -26.39 -5.00 23.22
C LYS A 655 -27.72 -4.53 22.61
N LEU A 656 -28.79 -4.52 23.40
CA LEU A 656 -30.04 -3.83 23.10
C LEU A 656 -29.83 -2.30 23.28
N ASP A 657 -30.33 -1.53 22.33
CA ASP A 657 -29.93 -0.16 22.00
C ASP A 657 -30.41 0.94 22.99
N VAL A 658 -29.55 1.96 23.25
CA VAL A 658 -29.93 3.35 23.60
C VAL A 658 -28.77 4.34 23.31
N SER A 659 -28.95 5.15 22.25
CA SER A 659 -28.43 6.51 21.92
C SER A 659 -26.92 6.86 21.97
N PRO A 660 -26.46 7.83 21.13
CA PRO A 660 -25.11 7.82 20.58
C PRO A 660 -24.13 8.62 21.44
N VAL A 661 -23.15 7.91 21.99
CA VAL A 661 -21.87 8.49 22.42
C VAL A 661 -20.78 7.82 21.60
N ALA A 662 -19.97 8.65 20.93
CA ALA A 662 -18.84 8.24 20.13
C ALA A 662 -17.90 7.34 20.94
N VAL A 663 -17.78 6.08 20.52
CA VAL A 663 -16.65 5.21 20.87
C VAL A 663 -16.32 4.35 19.65
N SER A 664 -15.12 4.54 19.09
CA SER A 664 -14.58 3.65 18.07
C SER A 664 -14.34 2.27 18.67
N PHE A 665 -15.09 1.27 18.22
CA PHE A 665 -14.77 -0.13 18.45
C PHE A 665 -14.61 -0.81 17.09
N ARG A 666 -13.36 -1.08 16.70
CA ARG A 666 -13.06 -2.11 15.69
C ARG A 666 -13.38 -3.46 16.32
N ILE A 667 -14.55 -4.00 16.01
CA ILE A 667 -14.91 -5.37 16.38
C ILE A 667 -14.17 -6.30 15.41
N LYS A 668 -13.00 -6.82 15.82
CA LYS A 668 -12.34 -7.95 15.17
C LYS A 668 -13.17 -9.22 15.45
N GLN A 669 -13.93 -9.70 14.47
CA GLN A 669 -14.64 -10.98 14.58
C GLN A 669 -13.69 -12.13 14.19
N ASN A 670 -13.04 -12.76 15.18
CA ASN A 670 -12.56 -14.14 15.01
C ASN A 670 -13.69 -15.07 15.44
N ALA A 671 -14.60 -15.37 14.52
CA ALA A 671 -15.63 -16.39 14.73
C ALA A 671 -15.20 -17.69 14.01
N VAL A 672 -15.09 -18.78 14.76
CA VAL A 672 -14.96 -20.14 14.20
C VAL A 672 -16.35 -20.56 13.73
N ALA A 673 -16.65 -20.36 12.45
CA ALA A 673 -18.02 -20.51 11.93
C ALA A 673 -18.02 -20.92 10.46
N VAL A 674 -19.05 -21.65 10.02
CA VAL A 674 -19.24 -22.08 8.63
C VAL A 674 -20.23 -21.15 7.93
#